data_AF-A0A3C0PBT6-F1
#
_entry.id   AF-A0A3C0PBT6-F1
#
_cell.length_a   1.000
_cell.length_b   1.000
_cell.length_c   1.000
_cell.angle_alpha   90.00
_cell.angle_beta   90.00
_cell.angle_gamma   90.00
#
_symmetry.space_group_name_H-M   'P 1'
#
loop_
_entity.id
_entity.type
_entity.pdbx_description
1 polymer ?
#
loop_
_entity_poly.entity_id
_entity_poly.type
_entity_poly.pdbx_seq_one_letter_code
_entity_poly.pdbx_strand_id
1 'polypeptide(L)'
;MKKTSEIKKNIETRGNFKTISTIWVGIDIGSTTVKIAAIDPETRKVIFWRYARHNASQAASICGLLEALHEELPDVNIKIAACGSGAEPIVDIIGGSFVQEVIATSIAIRELYPHIRTAIELGGQDAKIMVFNQENPEAKSRLVDMRMNGSCAGGTGAFIDQMAVMLGIAIEDFNELAAKGGKVHSISGRCGVFAKSDILPLINLGVPVEDIALSVFHAVANQTICSLAQGIDITAPVAFMGGPFSFNPVLINAFLDKLNITGGQAFKPEHSQIIAAIGAAISIGELHNGSVKAYSGIRQLNICRKSISGADNPASEPFFHSASERQSFNERHLPPVFTPVFPEAGTALETYIGIDAGSTTLKIVFIDNAGNVVNKWYTHNSGDTIETARSALLTIWKEYSDKGVNLLVKGLGSTGYGENLCAQAFGADYHNVETVAHAFAALRHFPDATFVLDIGGQDMKAMKIDNGIISEVYLNEACSSGCGSFIEATARSLGIPVDEISDVAFKAGNPASLGSRCTVFMLSSVTTEQKNGKSREDIVAGLCRSIVGNIFLKVIRVSDVNKLGNKIVVQGGTFKNDAILRAFEQYAGKPVYRAPYCGEMGAYGIALLTKQAMEAAKEAPASSFTGFESLRTIGYANVTQDTCSQCSNHCNRNIIKFSTGVIFCSGNRCEKGNISSSGQDRHFNPAEPEAKPDTLFRQPQLDRETRSQTVRPAFKEYPTRLPGFHRHIYAENVDNSATVTNIAARTEPAASMAKFKENLLLNLKADLPRILPDNGISIGIPLVFEFWNSLPFWKALFTALGFNVSVSGRSNAEMAEKGNRFAPSDSICFPAKLMHGHIETLITGKVDRIFAPAIKTMSCNKGNSTAINMCPIIQGLPILVSHLNRPPERAGIPVDSPVFAWHSNKMRDSQIVNFFRTVYGIPAVSVKKALKIADNARMQFNGLLYEESSARLRMIEKSKGFGIMMLGRPYHSDSYINHKIPEIIADMGVPVLTSDTMNGSDEIDMSYIRPEAYNPFHTELLGAAIFVAKHPQLEAVQLASFGCGHDAILCDEIQRLMGLFGSKRPLVLKIDDGECKGSLSIRIRSFIETVRKKRSI
;
A
#
# COMPACT_ATOMS: atom_id res chain seq x y z
N MET A 1 2.16 43.90 4.00
CA MET A 1 3.62 44.09 4.15
C MET A 1 3.99 43.83 5.60
N LYS A 2 5.12 43.16 5.87
CA LYS A 2 5.54 42.47 7.12
C LYS A 2 5.12 40.99 7.23
N LYS A 3 5.86 40.11 6.53
CA LYS A 3 6.12 38.69 6.87
C LYS A 3 7.21 38.13 5.94
N THR A 4 8.39 38.78 5.91
CA THR A 4 9.56 38.36 5.13
C THR A 4 10.76 38.09 6.04
N SER A 5 10.53 37.54 7.22
CA SER A 5 11.57 37.30 8.22
C SER A 5 11.59 35.82 8.62
N GLU A 6 12.14 34.97 7.76
CA GLU A 6 12.61 33.64 8.15
C GLU A 6 13.66 33.10 7.14
N ILE A 7 14.64 33.94 6.79
CA ILE A 7 15.90 33.46 6.22
C ILE A 7 16.87 33.37 7.40
N LYS A 8 17.06 32.17 7.95
CA LYS A 8 18.07 31.93 9.00
C LYS A 8 19.44 32.35 8.47
N LYS A 9 20.03 33.39 9.08
CA LYS A 9 21.43 33.83 8.85
C LYS A 9 22.38 32.74 9.35
N ASN A 10 22.80 31.83 8.48
CA ASN A 10 23.98 31.02 8.72
C ASN A 10 25.16 31.69 8.02
N ILE A 11 25.91 32.49 8.78
CA ILE A 11 27.10 33.19 8.33
C ILE A 11 28.32 32.46 8.92
N GLU A 12 29.08 31.75 8.09
CA GLU A 12 30.51 31.56 8.29
C GLU A 12 31.23 32.56 7.38
N THR A 13 31.51 33.76 7.90
CA THR A 13 32.41 34.73 7.25
C THR A 13 33.82 34.56 7.82
N ARG A 14 34.76 34.04 7.03
CA ARG A 14 36.19 34.32 7.21
C ARG A 14 36.92 34.43 5.87
N GLY A 15 37.35 35.66 5.57
CA GLY A 15 38.34 35.97 4.52
C GLY A 15 38.20 37.39 4.01
N ASN A 16 39.24 38.21 4.10
CA ASN A 16 39.32 39.53 3.44
C ASN A 16 39.37 39.33 1.91
N PHE A 17 38.22 39.30 1.22
CA PHE A 17 38.14 39.10 -0.23
C PHE A 17 38.20 40.43 -1.03
N LYS A 18 39.15 41.33 -0.71
CA LYS A 18 39.27 42.65 -1.35
C LYS A 18 39.88 42.65 -2.77
N THR A 19 40.04 41.49 -3.43
CA THR A 19 40.76 41.35 -4.71
C THR A 19 40.04 40.54 -5.81
N ILE A 20 38.80 40.07 -5.61
CA ILE A 20 38.10 39.26 -6.62
C ILE A 20 37.27 40.16 -7.55
N SER A 21 37.64 40.24 -8.84
CA SER A 21 36.95 41.06 -9.84
C SER A 21 35.76 40.35 -10.52
N THR A 22 35.79 39.02 -10.59
CA THR A 22 34.74 38.19 -11.21
C THR A 22 34.45 36.97 -10.34
N ILE A 23 33.17 36.68 -10.15
CA ILE A 23 32.70 35.50 -9.41
C ILE A 23 31.82 34.62 -10.29
N TRP A 24 31.88 33.32 -10.06
CA TRP A 24 30.99 32.35 -10.69
C TRP A 24 29.89 31.97 -9.72
N VAL A 25 28.64 32.18 -10.13
CA VAL A 25 27.46 31.97 -9.30
C VAL A 25 26.67 30.82 -9.88
N GLY A 26 26.42 29.83 -9.05
CA GLY A 26 25.56 28.71 -9.35
C GLY A 26 24.27 28.82 -8.56
N ILE A 27 23.15 28.53 -9.22
CA ILE A 27 21.83 28.52 -8.59
C ILE A 27 21.20 27.15 -8.83
N ASP A 28 20.72 26.50 -7.77
CA ASP A 28 19.92 25.27 -7.88
C ASP A 28 18.47 25.56 -7.47
N ILE A 29 17.55 25.35 -8.40
CA ILE A 29 16.12 25.61 -8.26
C ILE A 29 15.41 24.26 -8.26
N GLY A 30 15.41 23.64 -7.08
CA GLY A 30 14.77 22.36 -6.81
C GLY A 30 13.25 22.44 -6.68
N SER A 31 12.64 21.30 -6.37
CA SER A 31 11.18 21.16 -6.18
C SER A 31 10.64 21.74 -4.88
N THR A 32 11.48 21.81 -3.84
CA THR A 32 11.13 22.33 -2.51
C THR A 32 12.03 23.46 -2.02
N THR A 33 13.22 23.61 -2.61
CA THR A 33 14.29 24.49 -2.12
C THR A 33 14.93 25.25 -3.25
N VAL A 34 15.40 26.46 -2.96
CA VAL A 34 16.31 27.23 -3.81
C VAL A 34 17.65 27.38 -3.11
N LYS A 35 18.73 27.30 -3.87
CA LYS A 35 20.10 27.32 -3.37
C LYS A 35 20.94 28.22 -4.25
N ILE A 36 21.86 28.96 -3.66
CA ILE A 36 22.83 29.79 -4.37
C ILE A 36 24.22 29.54 -3.78
N ALA A 37 25.21 29.45 -4.65
CA ALA A 37 26.62 29.35 -4.28
C ALA A 37 27.42 30.27 -5.21
N ALA A 38 28.22 31.15 -4.64
CA ALA A 38 29.23 31.90 -5.39
C ALA A 38 30.60 31.30 -5.08
N ILE A 39 31.42 31.12 -6.11
CA ILE A 39 32.77 30.59 -6.02
C ILE A 39 33.78 31.53 -6.67
N ASP A 40 35.00 31.45 -6.17
CA ASP A 40 36.17 32.01 -6.83
C ASP A 40 36.55 31.17 -8.06
N PRO A 41 36.61 31.76 -9.28
CA PRO A 41 36.99 31.06 -10.50
C PRO A 41 38.39 30.43 -10.47
N GLU A 42 39.34 30.97 -9.72
CA GLU A 42 40.72 30.47 -9.66
C GLU A 42 40.86 29.38 -8.61
N THR A 43 40.41 29.64 -7.39
CA THR A 43 40.64 28.72 -6.25
C THR A 43 39.54 27.67 -6.07
N ARG A 44 38.40 27.81 -6.76
CA ARG A 44 37.18 26.99 -6.59
C ARG A 44 36.57 27.06 -5.20
N LYS A 45 37.05 27.94 -4.32
CA LYS A 45 36.51 28.08 -2.97
C LYS A 45 35.14 28.75 -3.00
N VAL A 46 34.23 28.26 -2.17
CA VAL A 46 32.93 28.88 -1.94
C VAL A 46 33.14 30.15 -1.14
N ILE A 47 32.69 31.29 -1.68
CA ILE A 47 32.81 32.61 -1.06
C ILE A 47 31.49 33.08 -0.43
N PHE A 48 30.37 32.61 -0.97
CA PHE A 48 29.03 32.91 -0.47
C PHE A 48 28.10 31.75 -0.78
N TRP A 49 27.19 31.44 0.12
CA TRP A 49 26.12 30.51 -0.17
C TRP A 49 24.88 30.75 0.69
N ARG A 50 23.72 30.39 0.16
CA ARG A 50 22.45 30.34 0.90
C ARG A 50 21.60 29.17 0.44
N TYR A 51 20.78 28.68 1.36
CA TYR A 51 19.80 27.62 1.15
C TYR A 51 18.48 28.07 1.77
N ALA A 52 17.38 27.97 1.02
CA ALA A 52 16.06 28.33 1.51
C ALA A 52 14.96 27.41 0.95
N ARG A 53 13.94 27.10 1.76
CA ARG A 53 12.69 26.49 1.27
C ARG A 53 11.87 27.57 0.59
N HIS A 54 11.39 27.32 -0.62
CA HIS A 54 10.70 28.35 -1.40
C HIS A 54 9.19 28.40 -1.17
N ASN A 55 8.58 27.40 -0.52
CA ASN A 55 7.14 27.34 -0.18
C ASN A 55 6.23 27.81 -1.33
N ALA A 56 6.31 27.13 -2.48
CA ALA A 56 5.58 27.48 -3.70
C ALA A 56 5.89 28.85 -4.35
N SER A 57 6.88 29.60 -3.86
CA SER A 57 7.25 30.93 -4.33
C SER A 57 8.69 30.99 -4.86
N GLN A 58 9.00 30.19 -5.88
CA GLN A 58 10.37 30.03 -6.43
C GLN A 58 11.00 31.37 -6.86
N ALA A 59 10.34 32.12 -7.74
CA ALA A 59 10.86 33.39 -8.25
C ALA A 59 11.12 34.42 -7.13
N ALA A 60 10.19 34.55 -6.18
CA ALA A 60 10.36 35.46 -5.05
C ALA A 60 11.53 35.05 -4.14
N SER A 61 11.72 33.74 -3.94
CA SER A 61 12.81 33.22 -3.12
C SER A 61 14.17 33.47 -3.79
N ILE A 62 14.26 33.29 -5.11
CA ILE A 62 15.48 33.56 -5.88
C ILE A 62 15.81 35.06 -5.88
N CYS A 63 14.82 35.93 -6.01
CA CYS A 63 15.04 37.38 -5.83
C CYS A 63 15.70 37.66 -4.48
N GLY A 64 15.14 37.14 -3.38
CA GLY A 64 15.71 37.35 -2.04
C GLY A 64 17.13 36.79 -1.90
N LEU A 65 17.45 35.67 -2.54
CA LEU A 65 18.81 35.11 -2.55
C LEU A 65 19.79 35.96 -3.35
N LEU A 66 19.37 36.50 -4.51
CA LEU A 66 20.19 37.40 -5.32
C LEU A 66 20.38 38.75 -4.65
N GLU A 67 19.36 39.30 -3.99
CA GLU A 67 19.45 40.52 -3.18
C GLU A 67 20.52 40.36 -2.09
N ALA A 68 20.48 39.26 -1.33
CA ALA A 68 21.48 38.95 -0.31
C ALA A 68 22.90 38.82 -0.89
N LEU A 69 23.05 38.26 -2.09
CA LEU A 69 24.34 38.17 -2.77
C LEU A 69 24.90 39.57 -3.11
N HIS A 70 24.06 40.48 -3.62
CA HIS A 70 24.48 41.84 -3.99
C HIS A 70 24.80 42.69 -2.75
N GLU A 71 24.11 42.45 -1.64
CA GLU A 71 24.39 43.11 -0.37
C GLU A 71 25.74 42.68 0.23
N GLU A 72 26.09 41.39 0.15
CA GLU A 72 27.35 40.88 0.72
C GLU A 72 28.56 41.05 -0.20
N LEU A 73 28.36 41.05 -1.52
CA LEU A 73 29.41 41.21 -2.53
C LEU A 73 29.06 42.36 -3.49
N PRO A 74 29.23 43.62 -3.08
CA PRO A 74 29.02 44.78 -3.94
C PRO A 74 30.12 44.87 -5.02
N ASP A 75 29.76 45.39 -6.20
CA ASP A 75 30.69 45.77 -7.28
C ASP A 75 31.56 44.63 -7.89
N VAL A 76 31.10 43.38 -7.83
CA VAL A 76 31.74 42.23 -8.50
C VAL A 76 31.07 41.86 -9.82
N ASN A 77 31.84 41.44 -10.82
CA ASN A 77 31.27 40.93 -12.07
C ASN A 77 30.72 39.50 -11.86
N ILE A 78 29.42 39.31 -12.12
CA ILE A 78 28.71 38.06 -11.85
C ILE A 78 28.48 37.27 -13.14
N LYS A 79 28.93 36.02 -13.16
CA LYS A 79 28.54 35.04 -14.19
C LYS A 79 27.67 33.97 -13.56
N ILE A 80 26.48 33.74 -14.13
CA ILE A 80 25.50 32.79 -13.58
C ILE A 80 25.35 31.56 -14.45
N ALA A 81 25.31 30.41 -13.79
CA ALA A 81 24.71 29.19 -14.32
C ALA A 81 23.68 28.66 -13.32
N ALA A 82 22.62 28.01 -13.79
CA ALA A 82 21.64 27.42 -12.90
C ALA A 82 21.21 26.02 -13.34
N CYS A 83 20.81 25.23 -12.36
CA CYS A 83 20.36 23.86 -12.50
C CYS A 83 19.09 23.60 -11.68
N GLY A 84 18.57 22.38 -11.78
CA GLY A 84 17.37 21.97 -11.09
C GLY A 84 16.09 22.20 -11.89
N SER A 85 15.01 21.56 -11.46
CA SER A 85 13.76 21.46 -12.22
C SER A 85 13.05 22.77 -12.52
N GLY A 86 13.33 23.85 -11.78
CA GLY A 86 12.72 25.17 -11.96
C GLY A 86 13.64 26.22 -12.59
N ALA A 87 14.85 25.83 -13.01
CA ALA A 87 15.86 26.82 -13.41
C ALA A 87 15.66 27.39 -14.81
N GLU A 88 15.29 26.58 -15.80
CA GLU A 88 15.28 26.98 -17.21
C GLU A 88 14.44 28.26 -17.48
N PRO A 89 13.17 28.38 -17.02
CA PRO A 89 12.39 29.61 -17.24
C PRO A 89 12.98 30.84 -16.54
N ILE A 90 13.70 30.64 -15.43
CA ILE A 90 14.25 31.72 -14.62
C ILE A 90 15.59 32.19 -15.19
N VAL A 91 16.43 31.27 -15.66
CA VAL A 91 17.71 31.58 -16.32
C VAL A 91 17.51 32.43 -17.57
N ASP A 92 16.46 32.15 -18.35
CA ASP A 92 16.14 32.94 -19.54
C ASP A 92 15.74 34.38 -19.20
N ILE A 93 15.18 34.61 -18.01
CA ILE A 93 14.80 35.95 -17.53
C ILE A 93 16.00 36.71 -16.96
N ILE A 94 16.82 36.07 -16.12
CA ILE A 94 17.91 36.76 -15.40
C ILE A 94 19.21 36.87 -16.18
N GLY A 95 19.34 36.13 -17.28
CA GLY A 95 20.61 36.00 -17.99
C GLY A 95 21.58 35.06 -17.26
N GLY A 96 21.97 33.99 -17.95
CA GLY A 96 22.93 32.99 -17.49
C GLY A 96 22.91 31.78 -18.43
N SER A 97 23.46 30.67 -17.98
CA SER A 97 23.39 29.38 -18.70
C SER A 97 22.69 28.31 -17.88
N PHE A 98 21.84 27.52 -18.54
CA PHE A 98 21.24 26.34 -17.91
C PHE A 98 22.21 25.16 -18.00
N VAL A 99 22.35 24.43 -16.91
CA VAL A 99 23.08 23.16 -16.85
C VAL A 99 22.21 22.12 -16.15
N GLN A 100 22.23 20.90 -16.68
CA GLN A 100 21.47 19.80 -16.08
C GLN A 100 22.05 19.47 -14.69
N GLU A 101 21.19 19.27 -13.70
CA GLU A 101 21.56 19.11 -12.28
C GLU A 101 22.54 17.95 -12.00
N VAL A 102 22.31 16.77 -12.59
CA VAL A 102 23.20 15.61 -12.44
C VAL A 102 24.58 15.91 -13.04
N ILE A 103 24.62 16.61 -14.17
CA ILE A 103 25.88 17.04 -14.79
C ILE A 103 26.60 18.02 -13.87
N ALA A 104 25.90 19.04 -13.33
CA ALA A 104 26.45 19.99 -12.37
C ALA A 104 27.02 19.28 -11.14
N THR A 105 26.25 18.41 -10.48
CA THR A 105 26.73 17.65 -9.32
C THR A 105 27.93 16.76 -9.69
N SER A 106 27.92 16.10 -10.85
CA SER A 106 29.05 15.30 -11.31
C SER A 106 30.33 16.12 -11.49
N ILE A 107 30.23 17.36 -11.99
CA ILE A 107 31.35 18.29 -12.14
C ILE A 107 31.91 18.64 -10.76
N ALA A 108 31.06 18.97 -9.80
CA ALA A 108 31.50 19.28 -8.43
C ALA A 108 32.25 18.10 -7.78
N ILE A 109 31.73 16.88 -7.92
CA ILE A 109 32.37 15.69 -7.34
C ILE A 109 33.70 15.37 -8.02
N ARG A 110 33.77 15.43 -9.35
CA ARG A 110 35.01 15.16 -10.11
C ARG A 110 36.11 16.15 -9.79
N GLU A 111 35.75 17.42 -9.60
CA GLU A 111 36.72 18.50 -9.37
C GLU A 111 37.15 18.58 -7.90
N LEU A 112 36.22 18.45 -6.95
CA LEU A 112 36.49 18.66 -5.52
C LEU A 112 36.80 17.36 -4.77
N TYR A 113 36.28 16.22 -5.22
CA TYR A 113 36.36 14.94 -4.52
C TYR A 113 36.66 13.75 -5.47
N PRO A 114 37.80 13.77 -6.20
CA PRO A 114 38.09 12.81 -7.27
C PRO A 114 38.26 11.34 -6.81
N HIS A 115 38.40 11.11 -5.50
CA HIS A 115 38.54 9.78 -4.90
C HIS A 115 37.20 9.05 -4.68
N ILE A 116 36.07 9.74 -4.83
CA ILE A 116 34.73 9.15 -4.65
C ILE A 116 34.42 8.19 -5.81
N ARG A 117 33.93 6.98 -5.46
CA ARG A 117 33.52 5.97 -6.46
C ARG A 117 32.01 5.98 -6.70
N THR A 118 31.23 6.26 -5.66
CA THR A 118 29.78 6.38 -5.76
C THR A 118 29.29 7.61 -5.02
N ALA A 119 28.40 8.41 -5.62
CA ALA A 119 27.71 9.50 -4.95
C ALA A 119 26.22 9.20 -4.86
N ILE A 120 25.64 9.34 -3.66
CA ILE A 120 24.22 9.23 -3.39
C ILE A 120 23.73 10.62 -3.01
N GLU A 121 22.88 11.20 -3.85
CA GLU A 121 22.25 12.49 -3.61
C GLU A 121 20.78 12.28 -3.26
N LEU A 122 20.32 12.92 -2.18
CA LEU A 122 18.94 12.88 -1.75
C LEU A 122 18.36 14.29 -1.76
N GLY A 123 17.39 14.52 -2.64
CA GLY A 123 16.68 15.79 -2.80
C GLY A 123 15.30 15.79 -2.10
N GLY A 124 14.53 16.84 -2.37
CA GLY A 124 13.17 16.97 -1.86
C GLY A 124 12.21 15.95 -2.49
N GLN A 125 12.21 15.82 -3.82
CA GLN A 125 11.33 14.89 -4.55
C GLN A 125 12.09 13.87 -5.40
N ASP A 126 13.42 13.99 -5.48
CA ASP A 126 14.29 13.11 -6.24
C ASP A 126 15.42 12.55 -5.38
N ALA A 127 16.00 11.46 -5.84
CA ALA A 127 17.13 10.75 -5.28
C ALA A 127 17.97 10.22 -6.45
N LYS A 128 19.30 10.33 -6.34
CA LYS A 128 20.22 10.01 -7.43
C LYS A 128 21.37 9.15 -6.93
N ILE A 129 21.81 8.21 -7.75
CA ILE A 129 23.06 7.45 -7.58
C ILE A 129 23.93 7.71 -8.80
N MET A 130 25.15 8.17 -8.58
CA MET A 130 26.15 8.42 -9.62
C MET A 130 27.36 7.52 -9.37
N VAL A 131 27.79 6.78 -10.39
CA VAL A 131 28.96 5.89 -10.32
C VAL A 131 30.08 6.42 -11.20
N PHE A 132 31.27 6.46 -10.62
CA PHE A 132 32.46 7.01 -11.24
C PHE A 132 33.52 5.93 -11.48
N ASN A 133 34.15 5.96 -12.66
CA ASN A 133 35.28 5.08 -12.97
C ASN A 133 36.58 5.66 -12.46
N GLN A 134 37.47 4.77 -12.04
CA GLN A 134 38.90 5.05 -11.89
C GLN A 134 39.68 4.05 -12.76
N GLU A 135 39.59 4.23 -14.08
CA GLU A 135 40.41 3.45 -15.03
C GLU A 135 41.90 3.86 -14.99
N ASN A 136 42.23 5.02 -14.40
CA ASN A 136 43.61 5.46 -14.19
C ASN A 136 43.69 6.48 -13.03
N PRO A 137 44.64 6.37 -12.07
CA PRO A 137 44.82 7.36 -10.99
C PRO A 137 45.13 8.78 -11.48
N GLU A 138 45.67 8.92 -12.69
CA GLU A 138 46.04 10.19 -13.32
C GLU A 138 44.93 10.78 -14.22
N ALA A 139 43.87 10.02 -14.51
CA ALA A 139 42.75 10.49 -15.33
C ALA A 139 41.64 11.06 -14.44
N LYS A 140 41.04 12.20 -14.84
CA LYS A 140 39.87 12.75 -14.14
C LYS A 140 38.79 11.67 -14.06
N SER A 141 38.32 11.40 -12.85
CA SER A 141 37.17 10.53 -12.56
C SER A 141 36.04 10.82 -13.55
N ARG A 142 35.48 9.79 -14.18
CA ARG A 142 34.44 9.92 -15.21
C ARG A 142 33.15 9.27 -14.72
N LEU A 143 32.03 9.98 -14.87
CA LEU A 143 30.70 9.41 -14.65
C LEU A 143 30.44 8.28 -15.66
N VAL A 144 30.21 7.07 -15.15
CA VAL A 144 29.97 5.85 -15.96
C VAL A 144 28.49 5.56 -16.06
N ASP A 145 27.78 5.65 -14.93
CA ASP A 145 26.36 5.38 -14.84
C ASP A 145 25.73 6.38 -13.87
N MET A 146 24.47 6.70 -14.12
CA MET A 146 23.65 7.52 -13.25
C MET A 146 22.24 6.95 -13.20
N ARG A 147 21.67 6.93 -12.00
CA ARG A 147 20.30 6.53 -11.75
C ARG A 147 19.59 7.61 -10.96
N MET A 148 18.36 7.88 -11.34
CA MET A 148 17.50 8.84 -10.65
C MET A 148 16.11 8.22 -10.56
N ASN A 149 15.43 8.45 -9.44
CA ASN A 149 14.07 7.97 -9.28
C ASN A 149 13.14 8.74 -10.23
N GLY A 150 12.02 8.11 -10.61
CA GLY A 150 10.94 8.84 -11.26
C GLY A 150 10.31 9.88 -10.31
N SER A 151 9.18 10.47 -10.70
CA SER A 151 8.47 11.49 -9.88
C SER A 151 7.86 10.95 -8.56
N CYS A 152 8.36 9.84 -8.02
CA CYS A 152 7.91 9.25 -6.77
C CYS A 152 8.67 9.84 -5.58
N ALA A 153 7.95 10.42 -4.61
CA ALA A 153 8.51 10.89 -3.35
C ALA A 153 8.99 9.77 -2.40
N GLY A 154 8.80 8.49 -2.74
CA GLY A 154 9.27 7.37 -1.95
C GLY A 154 10.79 7.36 -1.80
N GLY A 155 11.27 7.30 -0.56
CA GLY A 155 12.71 7.34 -0.28
C GLY A 155 13.37 8.67 -0.61
N THR A 156 12.69 9.81 -0.38
CA THR A 156 13.25 11.18 -0.55
C THR A 156 12.98 12.08 0.67
N GLY A 157 13.46 13.32 0.65
CA GLY A 157 13.20 14.29 1.73
C GLY A 157 11.71 14.57 1.96
N ALA A 158 10.89 14.62 0.91
CA ALA A 158 9.45 14.85 1.03
C ALA A 158 8.73 13.68 1.74
N PHE A 159 9.26 12.46 1.65
CA PHE A 159 8.75 11.34 2.45
C PHE A 159 9.00 11.57 3.94
N ILE A 160 10.20 12.01 4.31
CA ILE A 160 10.55 12.34 5.70
C ILE A 160 9.64 13.46 6.21
N ASP A 161 9.46 14.53 5.42
CA ASP A 161 8.55 15.64 5.77
C ASP A 161 7.12 15.13 6.05
N GLN A 162 6.61 14.22 5.20
CA GLN A 162 5.28 13.64 5.37
C GLN A 162 5.16 12.80 6.63
N MET A 163 6.20 12.06 7.01
CA MET A 163 6.22 11.25 8.23
C MET A 163 6.34 12.13 9.47
N ALA A 164 7.15 13.19 9.42
CA ALA A 164 7.24 14.19 10.50
C ALA A 164 5.87 14.84 10.76
N VAL A 165 5.20 15.33 9.70
CA VAL A 165 3.85 15.92 9.81
C VAL A 165 2.82 14.91 10.33
N MET A 166 2.90 13.65 9.90
CA MET A 166 2.02 12.58 10.40
C MET A 166 2.18 12.36 11.91
N LEU A 167 3.43 12.36 12.39
CA LEU A 167 3.76 12.13 13.79
C LEU A 167 3.62 13.39 14.66
N GLY A 168 3.28 14.53 14.07
CA GLY A 168 3.19 15.81 14.79
C GLY A 168 4.55 16.36 15.24
N ILE A 169 5.63 15.97 14.56
CA ILE A 169 7.01 16.37 14.89
C ILE A 169 7.43 17.50 13.94
N ALA A 170 8.13 18.51 14.45
CA ALA A 170 8.80 19.48 13.60
C ALA A 170 9.88 18.79 12.75
N ILE A 171 10.02 19.18 11.49
CA ILE A 171 10.92 18.51 10.53
C ILE A 171 12.38 18.60 11.03
N GLU A 172 12.72 19.70 11.67
CA GLU A 172 14.04 19.99 12.24
C GLU A 172 14.40 19.05 13.39
N ASP A 173 13.42 18.59 14.16
CA ASP A 173 13.61 17.76 15.36
C ASP A 173 13.64 16.26 15.03
N PHE A 174 13.28 15.89 13.79
CA PHE A 174 13.10 14.50 13.38
C PHE A 174 14.38 13.66 13.53
N ASN A 175 15.55 14.23 13.23
CA ASN A 175 16.83 13.55 13.38
C ASN A 175 17.17 13.27 14.85
N GLU A 176 16.96 14.24 15.74
CA GLU A 176 17.26 14.08 17.17
C GLU A 176 16.36 13.03 17.82
N LEU A 177 15.12 12.92 17.36
CA LEU A 177 14.21 11.88 17.81
C LEU A 177 14.62 10.49 17.31
N ALA A 178 14.95 10.38 16.02
CA ALA A 178 15.44 9.11 15.44
C ALA A 178 16.75 8.63 16.09
N ALA A 179 17.61 9.55 16.53
CA ALA A 179 18.86 9.21 17.24
C ALA A 179 18.64 8.49 18.58
N LYS A 180 17.46 8.66 19.19
CA LYS A 180 17.07 8.00 20.44
C LYS A 180 16.41 6.63 20.22
N GLY A 181 16.10 6.28 18.97
CA GLY A 181 15.49 5.00 18.63
C GLY A 181 16.45 3.85 18.90
N GLY A 182 15.94 2.80 19.54
CA GLY A 182 16.68 1.58 19.82
C GLY A 182 16.32 0.43 18.90
N LYS A 183 15.15 0.49 18.24
CA LYS A 183 14.60 -0.63 17.47
C LYS A 183 14.03 -0.20 16.12
N VAL A 184 14.36 -0.98 15.08
CA VAL A 184 13.85 -0.78 13.72
C VAL A 184 12.65 -1.69 13.48
N HIS A 185 11.55 -1.10 13.04
CA HIS A 185 10.32 -1.74 12.62
C HIS A 185 10.20 -1.72 11.09
N SER A 186 9.49 -2.70 10.53
CA SER A 186 9.25 -2.76 9.09
C SER A 186 8.21 -1.70 8.70
N ILE A 187 8.63 -0.73 7.89
CA ILE A 187 7.78 0.32 7.32
C ILE A 187 8.07 0.39 5.82
N SER A 188 7.03 0.46 5.00
CA SER A 188 7.18 0.66 3.56
C SER A 188 7.76 2.03 3.23
N GLY A 189 8.91 2.07 2.56
CA GLY A 189 9.53 3.31 2.06
C GLY A 189 8.99 3.83 0.72
N ARG A 190 8.05 3.10 0.09
CA ARG A 190 7.59 3.34 -1.30
C ARG A 190 6.86 4.64 -1.51
N CYS A 191 5.96 5.00 -0.60
CA CYS A 191 5.32 6.29 -0.57
C CYS A 191 4.73 6.56 0.82
N GLY A 192 4.48 7.83 1.14
CA GLY A 192 3.95 8.22 2.45
C GLY A 192 2.60 7.59 2.80
N VAL A 193 1.84 7.08 1.83
CA VAL A 193 0.56 6.41 2.09
C VAL A 193 0.74 5.01 2.68
N PHE A 194 1.62 4.20 2.10
CA PHE A 194 1.92 2.87 2.62
C PHE A 194 2.60 3.00 3.98
N ALA A 195 3.57 3.91 4.10
CA ALA A 195 4.21 4.19 5.37
C ALA A 195 3.20 4.59 6.46
N LYS A 196 2.23 5.46 6.16
CA LYS A 196 1.13 5.79 7.09
C LYS A 196 0.34 4.56 7.53
N SER A 197 0.04 3.66 6.59
CA SER A 197 -0.72 2.43 6.85
C SER A 197 0.05 1.44 7.72
N ASP A 198 1.37 1.45 7.66
CA ASP A 198 2.26 0.61 8.48
C ASP A 198 2.54 1.26 9.86
N ILE A 199 2.73 2.59 9.90
CA ILE A 199 3.05 3.34 11.12
C ILE A 199 1.86 3.45 12.07
N LEU A 200 0.65 3.68 11.57
CA LEU A 200 -0.52 3.90 12.42
C LEU A 200 -0.81 2.70 13.34
N PRO A 201 -0.78 1.43 12.87
CA PRO A 201 -0.79 0.28 13.75
C PRO A 201 0.31 0.37 14.81
N LEU A 202 1.57 0.69 14.46
CA LEU A 202 2.66 0.80 15.43
C LEU A 202 2.35 1.82 16.54
N ILE A 203 1.79 2.97 16.19
CA ILE A 203 1.34 3.99 17.16
C ILE A 203 0.25 3.43 18.06
N ASN A 204 -0.80 2.83 17.49
CA ASN A 204 -1.91 2.23 18.24
C ASN A 204 -1.46 1.06 19.13
N LEU A 205 -0.32 0.45 18.82
CA LEU A 205 0.31 -0.62 19.57
C LEU A 205 1.28 -0.10 20.66
N GLY A 206 1.42 1.23 20.81
CA GLY A 206 2.27 1.87 21.81
C GLY A 206 3.77 1.82 21.49
N VAL A 207 4.15 1.69 20.22
CA VAL A 207 5.57 1.76 19.82
C VAL A 207 6.10 3.19 20.03
N PRO A 208 7.27 3.37 20.67
CA PRO A 208 7.86 4.69 20.87
C PRO A 208 8.06 5.45 19.55
N VAL A 209 7.81 6.77 19.58
CA VAL A 209 7.89 7.60 18.36
C VAL A 209 9.34 7.70 17.87
N GLU A 210 10.31 7.57 18.76
CA GLU A 210 11.75 7.49 18.48
C GLU A 210 12.09 6.27 17.60
N ASP A 211 11.55 5.10 17.93
CA ASP A 211 11.73 3.87 17.16
C ASP A 211 11.05 3.99 15.78
N ILE A 212 9.89 4.63 15.71
CA ILE A 212 9.20 4.91 14.45
C ILE A 212 10.03 5.86 13.57
N ALA A 213 10.58 6.93 14.13
CA ALA A 213 11.40 7.89 13.40
C ALA A 213 12.69 7.24 12.85
N LEU A 214 13.36 6.40 13.65
CA LEU A 214 14.49 5.59 13.18
C LEU A 214 14.07 4.63 12.05
N SER A 215 12.94 3.96 12.20
CA SER A 215 12.39 3.04 11.20
C SER A 215 12.07 3.73 9.88
N VAL A 216 11.61 4.99 9.91
CA VAL A 216 11.41 5.83 8.72
C VAL A 216 12.72 6.08 7.98
N PHE A 217 13.83 6.34 8.67
CA PHE A 217 15.13 6.49 8.02
C PHE A 217 15.63 5.20 7.39
N HIS A 218 15.47 4.05 8.05
CA HIS A 218 15.77 2.76 7.43
C HIS A 218 14.86 2.46 6.22
N ALA A 219 13.59 2.85 6.27
CA ALA A 219 12.67 2.72 5.15
C ALA A 219 13.10 3.57 3.94
N VAL A 220 13.58 4.81 4.18
CA VAL A 220 14.16 5.67 3.15
C VAL A 220 15.40 5.02 2.54
N ALA A 221 16.35 4.59 3.38
CA ALA A 221 17.58 3.94 2.91
C ALA A 221 17.29 2.70 2.06
N ASN A 222 16.41 1.81 2.55
CA ASN A 222 15.97 0.63 1.83
C ASN A 222 15.34 0.98 0.48
N GLN A 223 14.40 1.93 0.45
CA GLN A 223 13.75 2.32 -0.78
C GLN A 223 14.73 2.93 -1.78
N THR A 224 15.59 3.85 -1.36
CA THR A 224 16.56 4.50 -2.25
C THR A 224 17.53 3.48 -2.84
N ILE A 225 18.09 2.58 -2.02
CA ILE A 225 19.03 1.55 -2.48
C ILE A 225 18.32 0.56 -3.42
N CYS A 226 17.18 -0.01 -3.01
CA CYS A 226 16.48 -1.01 -3.81
C CYS A 226 15.96 -0.44 -5.14
N SER A 227 15.45 0.80 -5.14
CA SER A 227 14.85 1.39 -6.34
C SER A 227 15.85 2.00 -7.31
N LEU A 228 17.01 2.46 -6.84
CA LEU A 228 18.01 3.12 -7.68
C LEU A 228 19.22 2.25 -8.02
N ALA A 229 19.62 1.32 -7.16
CA ALA A 229 20.78 0.48 -7.46
C ALA A 229 20.49 -0.41 -8.69
N GLN A 230 19.33 -1.10 -8.74
CA GLN A 230 18.79 -1.85 -9.90
C GLN A 230 19.75 -2.72 -10.72
N GLY A 231 20.94 -3.08 -10.22
CA GLY A 231 22.00 -3.37 -11.20
C GLY A 231 23.42 -3.13 -10.74
N ILE A 232 23.56 -2.04 -9.99
CA ILE A 232 24.82 -1.34 -9.81
C ILE A 232 25.38 -1.65 -8.44
N ASP A 233 26.66 -2.01 -8.41
CA ASP A 233 27.40 -2.15 -7.17
C ASP A 233 27.74 -0.76 -6.62
N ILE A 234 27.19 -0.45 -5.43
CA ILE A 234 27.56 0.75 -4.68
C ILE A 234 28.93 0.50 -4.06
N THR A 235 29.95 1.11 -4.64
CA THR A 235 31.35 0.91 -4.22
C THR A 235 31.86 2.12 -3.45
N ALA A 236 32.48 1.86 -2.30
CA ALA A 236 33.02 2.91 -1.44
C ALA A 236 34.41 3.37 -1.90
N PRO A 237 34.85 4.64 -1.75
CA PRO A 237 34.23 5.66 -0.92
C PRO A 237 32.91 6.18 -1.49
N VAL A 238 31.89 6.28 -0.64
CA VAL A 238 30.54 6.72 -0.99
C VAL A 238 30.31 8.14 -0.48
N ALA A 239 29.97 9.08 -1.37
CA ALA A 239 29.60 10.43 -0.98
C ALA A 239 28.09 10.56 -0.74
N PHE A 240 27.68 11.15 0.37
CA PHE A 240 26.28 11.45 0.71
C PHE A 240 26.01 12.96 0.61
N MET A 241 25.06 13.38 -0.22
CA MET A 241 24.81 14.80 -0.50
C MET A 241 23.34 15.17 -0.69
N GLY A 242 23.03 16.47 -0.61
CA GLY A 242 21.66 16.98 -0.60
C GLY A 242 21.11 17.22 0.80
N GLY A 243 20.09 18.07 0.90
CA GLY A 243 19.55 18.58 2.17
C GLY A 243 19.26 17.51 3.22
N PRO A 244 18.47 16.46 2.92
CA PRO A 244 18.22 15.33 3.79
C PRO A 244 19.48 14.75 4.48
N PHE A 245 20.54 14.41 3.75
CA PHE A 245 21.79 13.90 4.35
C PHE A 245 22.56 14.98 5.12
N SER A 246 22.46 16.24 4.70
CA SER A 246 23.12 17.35 5.39
C SER A 246 22.55 17.58 6.78
N PHE A 247 21.22 17.52 6.92
CA PHE A 247 20.50 17.82 8.16
C PHE A 247 20.16 16.59 9.02
N ASN A 248 20.20 15.37 8.46
CA ASN A 248 19.84 14.15 9.17
C ASN A 248 21.02 13.14 9.18
N PRO A 249 22.03 13.29 10.05
CA PRO A 249 23.15 12.35 10.13
C PRO A 249 22.73 10.91 10.46
N VAL A 250 21.65 10.68 11.22
CA VAL A 250 21.18 9.31 11.51
C VAL A 250 20.69 8.60 10.24
N LEU A 251 20.19 9.36 9.25
CA LEU A 251 19.85 8.82 7.94
C LEU A 251 21.08 8.24 7.23
N ILE A 252 22.25 8.86 7.35
CA ILE A 252 23.49 8.33 6.79
C ILE A 252 23.81 6.97 7.44
N ASN A 253 23.69 6.86 8.77
CA ASN A 253 23.92 5.60 9.48
C ASN A 253 23.01 4.48 8.95
N ALA A 254 21.73 4.77 8.69
CA ALA A 254 20.80 3.79 8.11
C ALA A 254 21.26 3.29 6.72
N PHE A 255 21.88 4.15 5.89
CA PHE A 255 22.50 3.72 4.64
C PHE A 255 23.77 2.90 4.87
N LEU A 256 24.60 3.25 5.85
CA LEU A 256 25.83 2.51 6.16
C LEU A 256 25.53 1.09 6.66
N ASP A 257 24.58 0.96 7.58
CA ASP A 257 24.10 -0.33 8.07
C ASP A 257 23.58 -1.18 6.92
N LYS A 258 22.80 -0.57 6.02
CA LYS A 258 22.21 -1.27 4.89
C LYS A 258 23.23 -1.71 3.84
N LEU A 259 24.24 -0.88 3.59
CA LEU A 259 25.30 -1.17 2.61
C LEU A 259 26.44 -2.00 3.19
N ASN A 260 26.44 -2.26 4.51
CA ASN A 260 27.56 -2.86 5.25
C ASN A 260 28.89 -2.10 5.02
N ILE A 261 28.82 -0.76 5.00
CA ILE A 261 29.98 0.12 4.78
C ILE A 261 30.50 0.63 6.13
N THR A 262 31.80 0.51 6.36
CA THR A 262 32.43 1.04 7.58
C THR A 262 32.57 2.58 7.50
N GLY A 263 32.46 3.27 8.63
CA GLY A 263 32.38 4.74 8.67
C GLY A 263 33.52 5.49 7.96
N GLY A 264 34.73 4.91 7.88
CA GLY A 264 35.87 5.50 7.16
C GLY A 264 35.74 5.51 5.64
N GLN A 265 34.71 4.87 5.08
CA GLN A 265 34.45 4.80 3.64
C GLN A 265 33.20 5.60 3.23
N ALA A 266 32.58 6.28 4.20
CA ALA A 266 31.48 7.21 4.00
C ALA A 266 32.02 8.63 3.99
N PHE A 267 31.63 9.42 3.00
CA PHE A 267 32.08 10.80 2.84
C PHE A 267 30.89 11.73 2.75
N LYS A 268 30.93 12.85 3.47
CA LYS A 268 29.94 13.92 3.36
C LYS A 268 30.67 15.18 2.88
N PRO A 269 30.46 15.62 1.62
CA PRO A 269 31.05 16.84 1.12
C PRO A 269 30.78 18.05 2.00
N GLU A 270 31.76 18.96 2.04
CA GLU A 270 31.57 20.29 2.60
C GLU A 270 30.46 20.99 1.81
N HIS A 271 29.54 21.64 2.51
CA HIS A 271 28.34 22.22 1.92
C HIS A 271 27.53 21.24 1.04
N SER A 272 27.46 19.96 1.42
CA SER A 272 26.66 18.91 0.78
C SER A 272 25.24 19.32 0.36
N GLN A 273 24.59 20.24 1.08
CA GLN A 273 23.25 20.73 0.79
C GLN A 273 23.16 21.61 -0.46
N ILE A 274 24.26 22.19 -0.93
CA ILE A 274 24.32 23.11 -2.09
C ILE A 274 25.27 22.61 -3.19
N ILE A 275 25.70 21.35 -3.15
CA ILE A 275 26.73 20.83 -4.05
C ILE A 275 26.35 20.97 -5.54
N ALA A 276 25.06 20.83 -5.88
CA ALA A 276 24.55 21.05 -7.23
C ALA A 276 24.72 22.50 -7.70
N ALA A 277 24.51 23.48 -6.80
CA ALA A 277 24.75 24.89 -7.10
C ALA A 277 26.25 25.15 -7.28
N ILE A 278 27.12 24.57 -6.44
CA ILE A 278 28.58 24.65 -6.61
C ILE A 278 28.98 24.09 -7.98
N GLY A 279 28.43 22.93 -8.34
CA GLY A 279 28.63 22.30 -9.64
C GLY A 279 28.21 23.16 -10.83
N ALA A 280 27.06 23.84 -10.71
CA ALA A 280 26.60 24.78 -11.73
C ALA A 280 27.56 25.97 -11.86
N ALA A 281 28.07 26.50 -10.75
CA ALA A 281 29.07 27.56 -10.81
C ALA A 281 30.35 27.11 -11.53
N ILE A 282 30.86 25.90 -11.22
CA ILE A 282 32.07 25.33 -11.86
C ILE A 282 31.84 25.07 -13.36
N SER A 283 30.63 24.68 -13.77
CA SER A 283 30.31 24.39 -15.17
C SER A 283 30.47 25.59 -16.10
N ILE A 284 30.47 26.81 -15.58
CA ILE A 284 30.80 28.03 -16.32
C ILE A 284 32.19 27.92 -16.97
N GLY A 285 33.17 27.35 -16.26
CA GLY A 285 34.51 27.12 -16.78
C GLY A 285 34.58 25.91 -17.71
N GLU A 286 34.05 24.77 -17.27
CA GLU A 286 34.23 23.48 -17.95
C GLU A 286 33.37 23.32 -19.20
N LEU A 287 32.10 23.75 -19.17
CA LEU A 287 31.16 23.55 -20.28
C LEU A 287 30.98 24.80 -21.15
N HIS A 288 31.18 25.98 -20.57
CA HIS A 288 30.90 27.25 -21.25
C HIS A 288 32.16 28.05 -21.59
N ASN A 289 33.36 27.55 -21.29
CA ASN A 289 34.64 28.25 -21.51
C ASN A 289 34.64 29.68 -20.93
N GLY A 290 33.93 29.91 -19.82
CA GLY A 290 33.75 31.22 -19.21
C GLY A 290 32.78 32.15 -19.93
N SER A 291 32.11 31.72 -21.00
CA SER A 291 31.17 32.50 -21.79
C SER A 291 29.72 32.12 -21.49
N VAL A 292 29.04 32.93 -20.68
CA VAL A 292 27.61 32.80 -20.36
C VAL A 292 26.87 34.08 -20.73
N LYS A 293 25.54 34.01 -20.91
CA LYS A 293 24.73 35.20 -21.13
C LYS A 293 24.98 36.21 -20.00
N ALA A 294 25.05 37.50 -20.35
CA ALA A 294 25.26 38.55 -19.38
C ALA A 294 24.09 38.58 -18.39
N TYR A 295 24.41 38.64 -17.09
CA TYR A 295 23.43 38.78 -16.03
C TYR A 295 22.72 40.13 -16.16
N SER A 296 21.39 40.10 -16.30
CA SER A 296 20.55 41.28 -16.57
C SER A 296 20.10 42.03 -15.30
N GLY A 297 20.50 41.55 -14.12
CA GLY A 297 20.17 42.14 -12.82
C GLY A 297 18.79 41.74 -12.27
N ILE A 298 18.53 42.06 -11.00
CA ILE A 298 17.31 41.67 -10.26
C ILE A 298 16.04 42.32 -10.84
N ARG A 299 16.16 43.44 -11.59
CA ARG A 299 15.02 44.22 -12.10
C ARG A 299 14.09 43.42 -13.02
N GLN A 300 14.62 42.59 -13.92
CA GLN A 300 13.77 41.83 -14.85
C GLN A 300 12.95 40.74 -14.14
N LEU A 301 13.51 40.11 -13.12
CA LEU A 301 12.82 39.13 -12.26
C LEU A 301 11.63 39.77 -11.53
N ASN A 302 11.80 41.00 -11.01
CA ASN A 302 10.73 41.76 -10.37
C ASN A 302 9.60 42.18 -11.33
N ILE A 303 9.92 42.38 -12.62
CA ILE A 303 8.93 42.71 -13.67
C ILE A 303 8.16 41.45 -14.11
N CYS A 304 8.85 40.33 -14.34
CA CYS A 304 8.25 39.05 -14.74
C CYS A 304 7.38 38.40 -13.65
N ARG A 305 7.53 38.82 -12.38
CA ARG A 305 6.67 38.40 -11.26
C ARG A 305 5.17 38.64 -11.52
N LYS A 306 4.82 39.57 -12.41
CA LYS A 306 3.44 39.89 -12.82
C LYS A 306 2.97 39.18 -14.10
N SER A 307 3.87 38.60 -14.89
CA SER A 307 3.57 38.16 -16.27
C SER A 307 3.58 36.64 -16.48
N ILE A 308 4.05 35.85 -15.52
CA ILE A 308 4.04 34.37 -15.60
C ILE A 308 2.64 33.78 -15.41
N SER A 309 1.64 34.58 -15.00
CA SER A 309 0.26 34.16 -14.72
C SER A 309 -0.63 33.93 -15.96
N GLY A 310 -0.09 33.50 -17.11
CA GLY A 310 -0.85 33.49 -18.37
C GLY A 310 -0.37 32.53 -19.44
N ALA A 311 0.12 31.34 -19.11
CA ALA A 311 0.33 30.30 -20.11
C ALA A 311 -1.00 29.61 -20.50
N ASP A 312 -1.18 29.35 -21.79
CA ASP A 312 -2.35 28.73 -22.46
C ASP A 312 -2.69 27.33 -21.93
N ASN A 313 -3.23 27.25 -20.71
CA ASN A 313 -3.82 26.03 -20.17
C ASN A 313 -5.34 26.04 -20.41
N PRO A 314 -5.94 24.90 -20.86
CA PRO A 314 -7.38 24.82 -21.07
C PRO A 314 -8.11 25.19 -19.78
N ALA A 315 -8.95 26.22 -19.86
CA ALA A 315 -9.66 26.77 -18.70
C ALA A 315 -10.57 25.71 -18.08
N SER A 316 -10.42 25.45 -16.78
CA SER A 316 -11.39 24.68 -16.00
C SER A 316 -12.49 25.64 -15.53
N GLU A 317 -13.75 25.20 -15.57
CA GLU A 317 -14.88 26.03 -15.12
C GLU A 317 -14.83 26.29 -13.60
N PRO A 318 -15.31 27.47 -13.14
CA PRO A 318 -15.48 27.76 -11.72
C PRO A 318 -16.52 26.83 -11.06
N PHE A 319 -16.58 26.82 -9.73
CA PHE A 319 -17.55 25.99 -8.99
C PHE A 319 -19.01 26.45 -9.14
N PHE A 320 -19.20 27.74 -9.37
CA PHE A 320 -20.50 28.38 -9.53
C PHE A 320 -20.39 29.44 -10.64
N HIS A 321 -21.41 29.52 -11.48
CA HIS A 321 -21.51 30.55 -12.52
C HIS A 321 -22.20 31.83 -12.01
N SER A 322 -22.94 31.74 -10.90
CA SER A 322 -23.64 32.88 -10.30
C SER A 322 -23.73 32.80 -8.78
N ALA A 323 -23.95 33.94 -8.12
CA ALA A 323 -24.20 34.00 -6.68
C ALA A 323 -25.51 33.29 -6.28
N SER A 324 -26.53 33.32 -7.13
CA SER A 324 -27.81 32.63 -6.92
C SER A 324 -27.63 31.11 -6.86
N GLU A 325 -26.81 30.56 -7.77
CA GLU A 325 -26.46 29.14 -7.76
C GLU A 325 -25.76 28.72 -6.45
N ARG A 326 -24.82 29.55 -5.97
CA ARG A 326 -24.13 29.32 -4.70
C ARG A 326 -25.10 29.37 -3.52
N GLN A 327 -26.05 30.31 -3.51
CA GLN A 327 -27.05 30.41 -2.45
C GLN A 327 -27.95 29.16 -2.41
N SER A 328 -28.46 28.73 -3.56
CA SER A 328 -29.28 27.51 -3.65
C SER A 328 -28.53 26.25 -3.19
N PHE A 329 -27.22 26.16 -3.48
CA PHE A 329 -26.38 25.09 -2.96
C PHE A 329 -26.27 25.13 -1.43
N ASN A 330 -26.00 26.32 -0.86
CA ASN A 330 -25.87 26.48 0.59
C ASN A 330 -27.16 26.13 1.34
N GLU A 331 -28.32 26.52 0.82
CA GLU A 331 -29.62 26.24 1.42
C GLU A 331 -29.94 24.74 1.47
N ARG A 332 -29.58 23.99 0.42
CA ARG A 332 -29.81 22.53 0.36
C ARG A 332 -28.89 21.73 1.29
N HIS A 333 -27.70 22.26 1.59
CA HIS A 333 -26.63 21.54 2.29
C HIS A 333 -26.29 22.09 3.67
N LEU A 334 -27.11 23.01 4.16
CA LEU A 334 -26.96 23.61 5.49
C LEU A 334 -27.03 22.49 6.55
N PRO A 335 -25.95 22.24 7.31
CA PRO A 335 -25.98 21.22 8.34
C PRO A 335 -26.93 21.65 9.48
N PRO A 336 -27.61 20.70 10.14
CA PRO A 336 -28.47 21.02 11.29
C PRO A 336 -27.61 21.55 12.43
N VAL A 337 -28.04 22.66 13.03
CA VAL A 337 -27.43 23.19 14.26
C VAL A 337 -27.69 22.18 15.38
N PHE A 338 -26.62 21.69 16.01
CA PHE A 338 -26.72 20.77 17.13
C PHE A 338 -26.51 21.51 18.44
N THR A 339 -27.39 21.29 19.40
CA THR A 339 -27.26 21.76 20.78
C THR A 339 -27.38 20.55 21.70
N PRO A 340 -26.44 20.32 22.63
CA PRO A 340 -26.54 19.20 23.56
C PRO A 340 -27.83 19.29 24.39
N VAL A 341 -28.48 18.15 24.60
CA VAL A 341 -29.75 18.06 25.31
C VAL A 341 -29.49 17.81 26.78
N PHE A 342 -29.91 18.75 27.63
CA PHE A 342 -29.79 18.62 29.09
C PHE A 342 -31.19 18.52 29.71
N PRO A 343 -31.54 17.36 30.29
CA PRO A 343 -32.74 17.20 31.12
C PRO A 343 -32.71 18.11 32.36
N GLU A 344 -33.84 18.17 33.08
CA GLU A 344 -33.93 18.89 34.35
C GLU A 344 -32.97 18.34 35.41
N ALA A 345 -32.45 19.21 36.26
CA ALA A 345 -31.55 18.83 37.34
C ALA A 345 -32.21 17.81 38.29
N GLY A 346 -31.49 16.75 38.65
CA GLY A 346 -31.96 15.64 39.47
C GLY A 346 -32.53 14.46 38.68
N THR A 347 -32.60 14.54 37.34
CA THR A 347 -33.06 13.43 36.50
C THR A 347 -31.91 12.51 36.07
N ALA A 348 -32.26 11.24 35.79
CA ALA A 348 -31.35 10.28 35.18
C ALA A 348 -31.63 10.18 33.67
N LEU A 349 -30.61 10.32 32.85
CA LEU A 349 -30.68 10.17 31.40
C LEU A 349 -30.12 8.81 31.00
N GLU A 350 -30.98 7.92 30.54
CA GLU A 350 -30.55 6.64 29.96
C GLU A 350 -29.94 6.88 28.57
N THR A 351 -28.71 6.40 28.37
CA THR A 351 -27.95 6.63 27.14
C THR A 351 -27.24 5.39 26.63
N TYR A 352 -27.07 5.32 25.31
CA TYR A 352 -26.12 4.43 24.65
C TYR A 352 -24.98 5.26 24.07
N ILE A 353 -23.75 4.76 24.21
CA ILE A 353 -22.54 5.45 23.77
C ILE A 353 -21.98 4.72 22.55
N GLY A 354 -21.62 5.45 21.50
CA GLY A 354 -20.87 4.93 20.38
C GLY A 354 -19.53 5.64 20.23
N ILE A 355 -18.45 4.88 20.14
CA ILE A 355 -17.09 5.36 19.92
C ILE A 355 -16.63 4.93 18.53
N ASP A 356 -16.40 5.88 17.63
CA ASP A 356 -15.68 5.66 16.37
C ASP A 356 -14.23 6.12 16.52
N ALA A 357 -13.35 5.15 16.75
CA ALA A 357 -11.92 5.33 16.85
C ALA A 357 -11.27 5.24 15.47
N GLY A 358 -11.43 6.29 14.68
CA GLY A 358 -10.85 6.39 13.35
C GLY A 358 -9.33 6.61 13.38
N SER A 359 -8.68 6.39 12.24
CA SER A 359 -7.23 6.57 12.08
C SER A 359 -6.73 8.00 12.35
N THR A 360 -7.57 8.99 12.04
CA THR A 360 -7.22 10.43 12.12
C THR A 360 -8.03 11.15 13.19
N THR A 361 -9.23 10.66 13.49
CA THR A 361 -10.20 11.36 14.33
C THR A 361 -10.96 10.39 15.21
N LEU A 362 -11.17 10.80 16.45
CA LEU A 362 -12.01 10.13 17.42
C LEU A 362 -13.37 10.83 17.47
N LYS A 363 -14.45 10.04 17.40
CA LYS A 363 -15.82 10.55 17.53
C LYS A 363 -16.56 9.76 18.59
N ILE A 364 -17.30 10.47 19.41
CA ILE A 364 -18.16 9.87 20.44
C ILE A 364 -19.56 10.44 20.27
N VAL A 365 -20.56 9.58 20.27
CA VAL A 365 -21.98 9.98 20.18
C VAL A 365 -22.74 9.34 21.33
N PHE A 366 -23.54 10.13 22.03
CA PHE A 366 -24.49 9.68 23.02
C PHE A 366 -25.89 9.74 22.42
N ILE A 367 -26.63 8.65 22.51
CA ILE A 367 -28.04 8.60 22.07
C ILE A 367 -28.96 8.24 23.23
N ASP A 368 -30.19 8.75 23.19
CA ASP A 368 -31.28 8.35 24.10
C ASP A 368 -31.92 7.01 23.69
N ASN A 369 -32.91 6.56 24.47
CA ASN A 369 -33.69 5.35 24.18
C ASN A 369 -34.53 5.42 22.89
N ALA A 370 -34.80 6.61 22.35
CA ALA A 370 -35.47 6.79 21.06
C ALA A 370 -34.47 6.78 19.89
N GLY A 371 -33.17 6.74 20.19
CA GLY A 371 -32.07 6.81 19.23
C GLY A 371 -31.78 8.22 18.73
N ASN A 372 -32.21 9.26 19.44
CA ASN A 372 -31.85 10.65 19.13
C ASN A 372 -30.48 10.98 19.74
N VAL A 373 -29.67 11.76 19.03
CA VAL A 373 -28.37 12.23 19.52
C VAL A 373 -28.59 13.28 20.62
N VAL A 374 -28.06 13.02 21.82
CA VAL A 374 -28.16 13.94 22.98
C VAL A 374 -26.85 14.69 23.25
N ASN A 375 -25.70 14.09 22.94
CA ASN A 375 -24.40 14.77 22.95
C ASN A 375 -23.45 14.12 21.93
N LYS A 376 -22.43 14.86 21.50
CA LYS A 376 -21.42 14.38 20.57
C LYS A 376 -20.06 15.05 20.80
N TRP A 377 -19.00 14.33 20.46
CA TRP A 377 -17.62 14.81 20.47
C TRP A 377 -16.93 14.46 19.15
N TYR A 378 -16.12 15.38 18.63
CA TYR A 378 -15.31 15.16 17.44
C TYR A 378 -13.94 15.81 17.65
N THR A 379 -12.86 15.02 17.63
CA THR A 379 -11.50 15.52 17.81
C THR A 379 -10.48 14.76 16.96
N HIS A 380 -9.30 15.34 16.78
CA HIS A 380 -8.16 14.66 16.17
C HIS A 380 -7.62 13.59 17.13
N ASN A 381 -7.12 12.47 16.58
CA ASN A 381 -6.73 11.31 17.39
C ASN A 381 -5.33 11.40 18.02
N SER A 382 -4.56 12.48 17.78
CA SER A 382 -3.27 12.86 18.40
C SER A 382 -2.22 11.77 18.75
N GLY A 383 -2.32 10.56 18.20
CA GLY A 383 -1.43 9.43 18.49
C GLY A 383 -1.78 8.60 19.73
N ASP A 384 -2.70 9.04 20.60
CA ASP A 384 -3.15 8.26 21.77
C ASP A 384 -4.68 8.16 21.82
N THR A 385 -5.19 7.08 21.24
CA THR A 385 -6.64 6.83 21.12
C THR A 385 -7.32 6.66 22.48
N ILE A 386 -6.65 6.00 23.44
CA ILE A 386 -7.25 5.70 24.74
C ILE A 386 -7.35 6.96 25.59
N GLU A 387 -6.26 7.72 25.69
CA GLU A 387 -6.28 8.96 26.48
C GLU A 387 -7.25 9.99 25.89
N THR A 388 -7.27 10.12 24.56
CA THR A 388 -8.19 11.04 23.87
C THR A 388 -9.66 10.66 24.14
N ALA A 389 -10.00 9.37 24.09
CA ALA A 389 -11.35 8.89 24.36
C ALA A 389 -11.74 9.02 25.83
N ARG A 390 -10.81 8.69 26.74
CA ARG A 390 -10.99 8.84 28.19
C ARG A 390 -11.26 10.30 28.56
N SER A 391 -10.45 11.23 28.06
CA SER A 391 -10.59 12.66 28.30
C SER A 391 -11.93 13.21 27.77
N ALA A 392 -12.34 12.79 26.57
CA ALA A 392 -13.62 13.18 25.98
C ALA A 392 -14.82 12.66 26.79
N LEU A 393 -14.83 11.39 27.20
CA LEU A 393 -15.89 10.79 28.02
C LEU A 393 -16.00 11.48 29.39
N LEU A 394 -14.87 11.75 30.05
CA LEU A 394 -14.84 12.46 31.34
C LEU A 394 -15.34 13.90 31.22
N THR A 395 -15.00 14.58 30.13
CA THR A 395 -15.44 15.96 29.88
C THR A 395 -16.95 16.03 29.71
N ILE A 396 -17.53 15.17 28.86
CA ILE A 396 -18.99 15.09 28.68
C ILE A 396 -19.68 14.72 29.99
N TRP A 397 -19.16 13.72 30.71
CA TRP A 397 -19.76 13.31 31.99
C TRP A 397 -19.74 14.43 33.04
N LYS A 398 -18.66 15.23 33.09
CA LYS A 398 -18.59 16.41 33.94
C LYS A 398 -19.63 17.47 33.55
N GLU A 399 -19.81 17.75 32.26
CA GLU A 399 -20.82 18.72 31.79
C GLU A 399 -22.24 18.37 32.25
N TYR A 400 -22.61 17.09 32.23
CA TYR A 400 -23.91 16.62 32.74
C TYR A 400 -23.97 16.65 34.28
N SER A 401 -22.90 16.25 34.95
CA SER A 401 -22.80 16.25 36.42
C SER A 401 -22.90 17.67 37.00
N ASP A 402 -22.24 18.65 36.38
CA ASP A 402 -22.27 20.07 36.77
C ASP A 402 -23.69 20.67 36.64
N LYS A 403 -24.55 20.07 35.81
CA LYS A 403 -25.97 20.42 35.66
C LYS A 403 -26.91 19.56 36.51
N GLY A 404 -26.37 18.70 37.36
CA GLY A 404 -27.13 17.82 38.22
C GLY A 404 -27.86 16.68 37.49
N VAL A 405 -27.43 16.33 36.27
CA VAL A 405 -28.01 15.21 35.50
C VAL A 405 -27.13 13.98 35.64
N ASN A 406 -27.74 12.84 36.00
CA ASN A 406 -27.02 11.57 36.09
C ASN A 406 -27.08 10.81 34.76
N LEU A 407 -25.94 10.49 34.15
CA LEU A 407 -25.87 9.69 32.93
C LEU A 407 -25.87 8.18 33.27
N LEU A 408 -26.94 7.48 32.91
CA LEU A 408 -27.02 6.03 33.03
C LEU A 408 -26.68 5.38 31.67
N VAL A 409 -25.51 4.75 31.58
CA VAL A 409 -25.05 4.09 30.35
C VAL A 409 -25.68 2.70 30.25
N LYS A 410 -26.58 2.51 29.29
CA LYS A 410 -27.27 1.23 29.00
C LYS A 410 -26.47 0.32 28.07
N GLY A 411 -25.52 0.89 27.34
CA GLY A 411 -24.56 0.12 26.55
C GLY A 411 -23.52 1.02 25.89
N LEU A 412 -22.32 0.50 25.70
CA LEU A 412 -21.24 1.15 24.96
C LEU A 412 -20.83 0.31 23.76
N GLY A 413 -20.69 0.94 22.59
CA GLY A 413 -20.12 0.29 21.41
C GLY A 413 -18.91 0.97 20.83
N SER A 414 -18.07 0.19 20.16
CA SER A 414 -16.88 0.69 19.46
C SER A 414 -16.80 0.25 18.00
N THR A 415 -16.23 1.11 17.17
CA THR A 415 -16.00 0.90 15.73
C THR A 415 -14.73 1.64 15.29
N GLY A 416 -14.32 1.44 14.03
CA GLY A 416 -13.18 2.13 13.42
C GLY A 416 -11.85 1.37 13.61
N TYR A 417 -10.73 2.00 13.29
CA TYR A 417 -9.40 1.38 13.40
C TYR A 417 -9.03 0.98 14.84
N GLY A 418 -9.49 1.75 15.83
CA GLY A 418 -9.30 1.48 17.26
C GLY A 418 -10.40 0.63 17.90
N GLU A 419 -11.30 0.02 17.12
CA GLU A 419 -12.46 -0.75 17.58
C GLU A 419 -12.14 -1.68 18.76
N ASN A 420 -11.22 -2.63 18.57
CA ASN A 420 -10.87 -3.63 19.59
C ASN A 420 -10.15 -2.99 20.78
N LEU A 421 -9.30 -1.99 20.53
CA LEU A 421 -8.55 -1.32 21.59
C LEU A 421 -9.51 -0.57 22.54
N CYS A 422 -10.46 0.18 21.99
CA CYS A 422 -11.51 0.84 22.75
C CYS A 422 -12.47 -0.15 23.42
N ALA A 423 -12.81 -1.25 22.74
CA ALA A 423 -13.67 -2.28 23.32
C ALA A 423 -13.08 -2.84 24.62
N GLN A 424 -11.80 -3.15 24.61
CA GLN A 424 -11.08 -3.71 25.74
C GLN A 424 -10.82 -2.69 26.84
N ALA A 425 -10.46 -1.45 26.48
CA ALA A 425 -10.14 -0.40 27.45
C ALA A 425 -11.37 0.12 28.21
N PHE A 426 -12.52 0.23 27.54
CA PHE A 426 -13.73 0.83 28.10
C PHE A 426 -14.83 -0.18 28.45
N GLY A 427 -14.65 -1.47 28.11
CA GLY A 427 -15.66 -2.50 28.32
C GLY A 427 -16.86 -2.32 27.38
N ALA A 428 -16.62 -2.29 26.06
CA ALA A 428 -17.71 -2.18 25.10
C ALA A 428 -18.57 -3.45 25.08
N ASP A 429 -19.88 -3.26 25.09
CA ASP A 429 -20.90 -4.32 24.99
C ASP A 429 -21.04 -4.86 23.56
N TYR A 430 -20.74 -4.02 22.58
CA TYR A 430 -20.86 -4.38 21.17
C TYR A 430 -19.78 -3.68 20.35
N HIS A 431 -19.19 -4.40 19.40
CA HIS A 431 -18.25 -3.80 18.47
C HIS A 431 -18.50 -4.36 17.08
N ASN A 432 -18.32 -3.53 16.06
CA ASN A 432 -18.55 -3.92 14.67
C ASN A 432 -17.71 -3.09 13.72
N VAL A 433 -17.55 -3.58 12.49
CA VAL A 433 -16.84 -2.86 11.44
C VAL A 433 -17.58 -1.58 11.07
N GLU A 434 -16.80 -0.51 10.84
CA GLU A 434 -17.33 0.83 10.59
C GLU A 434 -18.25 0.93 9.38
N THR A 435 -18.01 0.12 8.35
CA THR A 435 -18.84 0.09 7.14
C THR A 435 -20.30 -0.23 7.49
N VAL A 436 -20.52 -1.14 8.44
CA VAL A 436 -21.87 -1.53 8.90
C VAL A 436 -22.47 -0.40 9.72
N ALA A 437 -21.72 0.18 10.66
CA ALA A 437 -22.17 1.31 11.47
C ALA A 437 -22.58 2.51 10.61
N HIS A 438 -21.73 2.91 9.67
CA HIS A 438 -21.95 4.00 8.74
C HIS A 438 -23.18 3.80 7.83
N ALA A 439 -23.37 2.60 7.28
CA ALA A 439 -24.55 2.29 6.47
C ALA A 439 -25.83 2.30 7.32
N PHE A 440 -25.77 1.75 8.53
CA PHE A 440 -26.91 1.69 9.44
C PHE A 440 -27.37 3.10 9.85
N ALA A 441 -26.41 3.97 10.20
CA ALA A 441 -26.67 5.37 10.50
C ALA A 441 -27.30 6.12 9.31
N ALA A 442 -26.79 5.89 8.09
CA ALA A 442 -27.34 6.50 6.88
C ALA A 442 -28.79 6.04 6.63
N LEU A 443 -29.08 4.75 6.76
CA LEU A 443 -30.42 4.17 6.59
C LEU A 443 -31.44 4.65 7.61
N ARG A 444 -31.00 5.02 8.82
CA ARG A 444 -31.86 5.62 9.84
C ARG A 444 -32.43 6.97 9.41
N HIS A 445 -31.66 7.77 8.67
CA HIS A 445 -32.06 9.09 8.17
C HIS A 445 -32.61 9.06 6.74
N PHE A 446 -32.12 8.13 5.91
CA PHE A 446 -32.48 7.98 4.51
C PHE A 446 -32.82 6.50 4.23
N PRO A 447 -34.04 6.04 4.57
CA PRO A 447 -34.46 4.64 4.36
C PRO A 447 -34.42 4.20 2.89
N ASP A 448 -34.52 5.17 1.96
CA ASP A 448 -34.48 5.00 0.51
C ASP A 448 -33.07 5.15 -0.08
N ALA A 449 -32.02 5.23 0.74
CA ALA A 449 -30.64 5.33 0.28
C ALA A 449 -30.27 4.16 -0.64
N THR A 450 -29.78 4.46 -1.85
CA THR A 450 -29.30 3.45 -2.81
C THR A 450 -27.78 3.33 -2.78
N PHE A 451 -27.11 4.39 -2.30
CA PHE A 451 -25.66 4.45 -2.22
C PHE A 451 -25.24 5.34 -1.06
N VAL A 452 -24.21 4.90 -0.34
CA VAL A 452 -23.61 5.65 0.78
C VAL A 452 -22.12 5.77 0.53
N LEU A 453 -21.57 6.97 0.65
CA LEU A 453 -20.13 7.23 0.53
C LEU A 453 -19.61 7.93 1.77
N ASP A 454 -18.70 7.26 2.47
CA ASP A 454 -17.91 7.80 3.57
C ASP A 454 -16.52 8.20 3.06
N ILE A 455 -16.08 9.44 3.33
CA ILE A 455 -14.69 9.88 3.11
C ILE A 455 -14.08 10.35 4.43
N GLY A 456 -13.27 9.47 5.01
CA GLY A 456 -12.49 9.73 6.20
C GLY A 456 -11.19 10.49 5.92
N GLY A 457 -10.33 10.54 6.93
CA GLY A 457 -9.01 11.16 6.82
C GLY A 457 -8.06 10.35 5.92
N GLN A 458 -8.15 9.03 5.93
CA GLN A 458 -7.19 8.15 5.23
C GLN A 458 -7.83 7.19 4.23
N ASP A 459 -9.14 6.95 4.35
CA ASP A 459 -9.86 5.97 3.55
C ASP A 459 -11.17 6.53 2.99
N MET A 460 -11.71 5.79 2.03
CA MET A 460 -13.00 6.01 1.41
C MET A 460 -13.78 4.72 1.35
N LYS A 461 -15.04 4.78 1.71
CA LYS A 461 -15.93 3.61 1.76
C LYS A 461 -17.19 3.94 0.99
N ALA A 462 -17.39 3.28 -0.12
CA ALA A 462 -18.62 3.36 -0.90
C ALA A 462 -19.41 2.07 -0.68
N MET A 463 -20.68 2.20 -0.35
CA MET A 463 -21.58 1.09 -0.06
C MET A 463 -22.78 1.20 -0.99
N LYS A 464 -23.06 0.15 -1.74
CA LYS A 464 -24.34 0.03 -2.45
C LYS A 464 -25.36 -0.62 -1.54
N ILE A 465 -26.55 -0.06 -1.53
CA ILE A 465 -27.65 -0.52 -0.69
C ILE A 465 -28.77 -1.02 -1.60
N ASP A 466 -29.19 -2.27 -1.39
CA ASP A 466 -30.35 -2.85 -2.03
C ASP A 466 -31.31 -3.36 -0.93
N ASN A 467 -32.55 -2.86 -0.92
CA ASN A 467 -33.59 -3.18 0.07
C ASN A 467 -33.13 -2.99 1.54
N GLY A 468 -32.45 -1.88 1.83
CA GLY A 468 -31.98 -1.57 3.19
C GLY A 468 -30.80 -2.43 3.68
N ILE A 469 -30.20 -3.24 2.81
CA ILE A 469 -29.05 -4.08 3.13
C ILE A 469 -27.88 -3.70 2.23
N ILE A 470 -26.66 -3.74 2.78
CA ILE A 470 -25.43 -3.53 2.03
C ILE A 470 -25.28 -4.69 1.04
N SER A 471 -25.46 -4.40 -0.25
CA SER A 471 -25.25 -5.38 -1.31
C SER A 471 -23.80 -5.42 -1.75
N GLU A 472 -23.11 -4.28 -1.77
CA GLU A 472 -21.75 -4.16 -2.25
C GLU A 472 -20.97 -3.14 -1.42
N VAL A 473 -19.68 -3.43 -1.21
CA VAL A 473 -18.75 -2.54 -0.51
C VAL A 473 -17.54 -2.32 -1.40
N TYR A 474 -17.25 -1.04 -1.63
CA TYR A 474 -16.08 -0.54 -2.33
C TYR A 474 -15.20 0.18 -1.31
N LEU A 475 -13.95 -0.24 -1.21
CA LEU A 475 -12.95 0.37 -0.34
C LEU A 475 -11.80 0.83 -1.21
N ASN A 476 -11.28 2.03 -0.97
CA ASN A 476 -10.10 2.48 -1.69
C ASN A 476 -8.87 1.62 -1.33
N GLU A 477 -8.10 1.23 -2.34
CA GLU A 477 -6.90 0.41 -2.18
C GLU A 477 -5.77 1.24 -1.58
N ALA A 478 -5.56 1.22 -0.25
CA ALA A 478 -4.40 1.80 0.44
C ALA A 478 -3.91 3.16 -0.13
N CYS A 479 -4.82 4.00 -0.63
CA CYS A 479 -4.47 5.16 -1.45
C CYS A 479 -5.03 6.42 -0.81
N SER A 480 -4.16 7.31 -0.34
CA SER A 480 -4.57 8.63 0.17
C SER A 480 -4.93 9.60 -0.94
N SER A 481 -4.86 9.19 -2.22
CA SER A 481 -5.26 10.05 -3.34
C SER A 481 -6.77 10.22 -3.29
N GLY A 482 -7.21 11.29 -2.63
CA GLY A 482 -8.61 11.61 -2.45
C GLY A 482 -9.09 11.75 -0.99
N CYS A 483 -8.29 11.41 0.02
CA CYS A 483 -8.77 11.38 1.41
C CYS A 483 -8.56 12.74 2.11
N GLY A 484 -9.26 12.95 3.24
CA GLY A 484 -9.23 14.23 3.98
C GLY A 484 -7.83 14.67 4.42
N SER A 485 -6.97 13.74 4.83
CA SER A 485 -5.59 14.06 5.26
C SER A 485 -4.73 14.60 4.11
N PHE A 486 -5.02 14.23 2.87
CA PHE A 486 -4.28 14.73 1.71
C PHE A 486 -4.63 16.18 1.40
N ILE A 487 -5.92 16.54 1.41
CA ILE A 487 -6.33 17.93 1.22
C ILE A 487 -5.88 18.80 2.39
N GLU A 488 -5.97 18.32 3.62
CA GLU A 488 -5.49 19.01 4.81
C GLU A 488 -3.98 19.28 4.76
N ALA A 489 -3.17 18.26 4.47
CA ALA A 489 -1.71 18.42 4.39
C ALA A 489 -1.30 19.38 3.27
N THR A 490 -1.96 19.28 2.10
CA THR A 490 -1.67 20.17 0.96
C THR A 490 -2.10 21.61 1.26
N ALA A 491 -3.30 21.82 1.81
CA ALA A 491 -3.77 23.15 2.21
C ALA A 491 -2.84 23.78 3.25
N ARG A 492 -2.41 23.02 4.27
CA ARG A 492 -1.44 23.47 5.27
C ARG A 492 -0.11 23.90 4.64
N SER A 493 0.39 23.14 3.65
CA SER A 493 1.61 23.50 2.90
C SER A 493 1.49 24.80 2.09
N LEU A 494 0.25 25.19 1.74
CA LEU A 494 -0.07 26.45 1.06
C LEU A 494 -0.45 27.57 2.04
N GLY A 495 -0.36 27.32 3.36
CA GLY A 495 -0.73 28.28 4.40
C GLY A 495 -2.24 28.52 4.53
N ILE A 496 -3.06 27.51 4.21
CA ILE A 496 -4.53 27.60 4.24
C ILE A 496 -5.06 26.74 5.41
N PRO A 497 -5.79 27.33 6.38
CA PRO A 497 -6.49 26.59 7.43
C PRO A 497 -7.54 25.63 6.86
N VAL A 498 -7.79 24.51 7.56
CA VAL A 498 -8.67 23.43 7.07
C VAL A 498 -10.12 23.88 6.87
N ASP A 499 -10.58 24.75 7.77
CA ASP A 499 -11.90 25.38 7.77
C ASP A 499 -12.09 26.40 6.64
N GLU A 500 -11.00 27.02 6.14
CA GLU A 500 -11.05 28.00 5.05
C GLU A 500 -10.94 27.38 3.65
N ILE A 501 -10.65 26.08 3.53
CA ILE A 501 -10.36 25.42 2.24
C ILE A 501 -11.49 25.65 1.22
N SER A 502 -12.75 25.48 1.63
CA SER A 502 -13.91 25.62 0.74
C SER A 502 -14.03 27.05 0.21
N ASP A 503 -13.88 28.05 1.08
CA ASP A 503 -14.00 29.47 0.69
C ASP A 503 -12.86 29.94 -0.20
N VAL A 504 -11.65 29.40 0.00
CA VAL A 504 -10.51 29.65 -0.89
C VAL A 504 -10.75 28.99 -2.25
N ALA A 505 -11.22 27.74 -2.28
CA ALA A 505 -11.53 27.03 -3.52
C ALA A 505 -12.61 27.74 -4.35
N PHE A 506 -13.64 28.31 -3.71
CA PHE A 506 -14.72 29.02 -4.41
C PHE A 506 -14.31 30.36 -5.02
N LYS A 507 -13.14 30.91 -4.65
CA LYS A 507 -12.58 32.13 -5.26
C LYS A 507 -11.81 31.86 -6.55
N ALA A 508 -11.56 30.59 -6.89
CA ALA A 508 -10.81 30.21 -8.08
C ALA A 508 -11.54 30.63 -9.36
N GLY A 509 -10.87 31.43 -10.18
CA GLY A 509 -11.37 31.82 -11.51
C GLY A 509 -11.00 30.82 -12.59
N ASN A 510 -9.90 30.07 -12.41
CA ASN A 510 -9.43 29.08 -13.37
C ASN A 510 -8.75 27.91 -12.64
N PRO A 511 -9.53 26.99 -12.03
CA PRO A 511 -9.02 25.85 -11.28
C PRO A 511 -7.90 25.07 -12.00
N ALA A 512 -6.90 24.63 -11.25
CA ALA A 512 -5.75 23.90 -11.78
C ALA A 512 -6.15 22.48 -12.24
N SER A 513 -5.56 21.99 -13.34
CA SER A 513 -5.80 20.63 -13.81
C SER A 513 -4.73 19.68 -13.25
N LEU A 514 -5.01 19.08 -12.09
CA LEU A 514 -4.06 18.20 -11.40
C LEU A 514 -4.18 16.72 -11.83
N GLY A 515 -5.19 16.39 -12.65
CA GLY A 515 -5.49 15.03 -13.10
C GLY A 515 -6.00 14.08 -11.99
N SER A 516 -6.15 12.80 -12.31
CA SER A 516 -6.67 11.74 -11.42
C SER A 516 -5.60 10.69 -11.05
N ARG A 517 -4.41 11.16 -10.67
CA ARG A 517 -3.24 10.32 -10.37
C ARG A 517 -3.05 10.12 -8.85
N CYS A 518 -2.02 9.37 -8.46
CA CYS A 518 -1.64 9.19 -7.05
C CYS A 518 -1.34 10.55 -6.38
N THR A 519 -1.50 10.65 -5.05
CA THR A 519 -1.12 11.81 -4.23
C THR A 519 0.24 12.38 -4.59
N VAL A 520 1.22 11.50 -4.80
CA VAL A 520 2.60 11.88 -5.14
C VAL A 520 2.66 12.62 -6.49
N PHE A 521 2.05 12.06 -7.53
CA PHE A 521 1.99 12.71 -8.84
C PHE A 521 1.13 13.97 -8.82
N MET A 522 0.06 14.00 -8.03
CA MET A 522 -0.75 15.21 -7.86
C MET A 522 0.05 16.33 -7.20
N LEU A 523 0.88 16.05 -6.20
CA LEU A 523 1.79 17.04 -5.61
C LEU A 523 2.81 17.55 -6.64
N SER A 524 3.36 16.67 -7.48
CA SER A 524 4.22 17.11 -8.59
C SER A 524 3.44 17.99 -9.58
N SER A 525 2.19 17.64 -9.91
CA SER A 525 1.31 18.48 -10.75
C SER A 525 1.00 19.81 -10.09
N VAL A 526 0.83 19.88 -8.76
CA VAL A 526 0.69 21.14 -8.02
C VAL A 526 1.94 22.00 -8.23
N THR A 527 3.14 21.43 -8.08
CA THR A 527 4.39 22.15 -8.33
C THR A 527 4.50 22.63 -9.79
N THR A 528 4.07 21.83 -10.77
CA THR A 528 4.03 22.24 -12.18
C THR A 528 3.03 23.37 -12.41
N GLU A 529 1.82 23.28 -11.87
CA GLU A 529 0.81 24.33 -12.02
C GLU A 529 1.20 25.63 -11.31
N GLN A 530 1.97 25.53 -10.21
CA GLN A 530 2.63 26.68 -9.59
C GLN A 530 3.66 27.33 -10.51
N LYS A 531 4.48 26.53 -11.20
CA LYS A 531 5.42 27.02 -12.23
C LYS A 531 4.67 27.71 -13.38
N ASN A 532 3.49 27.19 -13.73
CA ASN A 532 2.60 27.77 -14.75
C ASN A 532 1.81 29.00 -14.27
N GLY A 533 2.04 29.49 -13.05
CA GLY A 533 1.46 30.72 -12.54
C GLY A 533 0.04 30.59 -11.96
N LYS A 534 -0.45 29.37 -11.70
CA LYS A 534 -1.74 29.17 -11.00
C LYS A 534 -1.70 29.72 -9.58
N SER A 535 -2.77 30.39 -9.17
CA SER A 535 -2.92 30.90 -7.81
C SER A 535 -3.14 29.76 -6.81
N ARG A 536 -2.98 30.06 -5.51
CA ARG A 536 -3.30 29.09 -4.45
C ARG A 536 -4.79 28.71 -4.47
N GLU A 537 -5.67 29.66 -4.82
CA GLU A 537 -7.11 29.45 -5.00
C GLU A 537 -7.37 28.42 -6.11
N ASP A 538 -6.74 28.59 -7.28
CA ASP A 538 -6.86 27.68 -8.42
C ASP A 538 -6.35 26.27 -8.09
N ILE A 539 -5.24 26.17 -7.36
CA ILE A 539 -4.64 24.90 -6.94
C ILE A 539 -5.58 24.14 -6.00
N VAL A 540 -6.13 24.82 -4.99
CA VAL A 540 -7.05 24.18 -4.03
C VAL A 540 -8.36 23.75 -4.70
N ALA A 541 -8.88 24.55 -5.63
CA ALA A 541 -10.04 24.17 -6.42
C ALA A 541 -9.76 22.93 -7.29
N GLY A 542 -8.62 22.92 -7.98
CA GLY A 542 -8.14 21.76 -8.75
C GLY A 542 -7.99 20.52 -7.89
N LEU A 543 -7.46 20.68 -6.67
CA LEU A 543 -7.30 19.61 -5.69
C LEU A 543 -8.65 19.00 -5.29
N CYS A 544 -9.64 19.84 -4.97
CA CYS A 544 -10.99 19.36 -4.62
C CYS A 544 -11.62 18.55 -5.76
N ARG A 545 -11.49 19.02 -7.02
CA ARG A 545 -11.99 18.31 -8.21
C ARG A 545 -11.26 16.99 -8.45
N SER A 546 -9.93 16.99 -8.33
CA SER A 546 -9.10 15.78 -8.49
C SER A 546 -9.41 14.71 -7.46
N ILE A 547 -9.71 15.11 -6.21
CA ILE A 547 -10.16 14.20 -5.16
C ILE A 547 -11.44 13.48 -5.60
N VAL A 548 -12.45 14.22 -6.07
CA VAL A 548 -13.70 13.63 -6.56
C VAL A 548 -13.47 12.72 -7.76
N GLY A 549 -12.68 13.16 -8.75
CA GLY A 549 -12.34 12.33 -9.91
C GLY A 549 -11.68 11.00 -9.50
N ASN A 550 -10.83 11.00 -8.47
CA ASN A 550 -10.23 9.78 -7.93
C ASN A 550 -11.27 8.84 -7.30
N ILE A 551 -12.33 9.36 -6.66
CA ILE A 551 -13.41 8.52 -6.10
C ILE A 551 -14.04 7.67 -7.21
N PHE A 552 -14.46 8.30 -8.31
CA PHE A 552 -15.14 7.60 -9.39
C PHE A 552 -14.21 6.67 -10.17
N LEU A 553 -12.99 7.11 -10.46
CA LEU A 553 -12.04 6.34 -11.27
C LEU A 553 -11.37 5.19 -10.51
N LYS A 554 -11.13 5.33 -9.20
CA LYS A 554 -10.32 4.36 -8.44
C LYS A 554 -11.10 3.56 -7.41
N VAL A 555 -12.11 4.17 -6.78
CA VAL A 555 -12.87 3.54 -5.68
C VAL A 555 -14.13 2.88 -6.22
N ILE A 556 -15.01 3.68 -6.82
CA ILE A 556 -16.31 3.20 -7.28
C ILE A 556 -16.17 2.42 -8.61
N ARG A 557 -15.26 2.87 -9.49
CA ARG A 557 -14.96 2.26 -10.81
C ARG A 557 -16.21 2.01 -11.66
N VAL A 558 -17.19 2.89 -11.55
CA VAL A 558 -18.40 2.82 -12.39
C VAL A 558 -18.16 3.56 -13.70
N SER A 559 -18.41 2.86 -14.80
CA SER A 559 -18.45 3.48 -16.13
C SER A 559 -19.70 4.32 -16.35
N ASP A 560 -20.71 4.17 -15.49
CA ASP A 560 -21.98 4.88 -15.55
C ASP A 560 -22.45 5.24 -14.13
N VAL A 561 -22.54 6.54 -13.85
CA VAL A 561 -22.97 7.10 -12.56
C VAL A 561 -24.42 6.74 -12.24
N ASN A 562 -25.25 6.38 -13.23
CA ASN A 562 -26.61 5.93 -12.98
C ASN A 562 -26.70 4.66 -12.12
N LYS A 563 -25.63 3.86 -12.09
CA LYS A 563 -25.56 2.66 -11.23
C LYS A 563 -25.53 2.97 -9.73
N LEU A 564 -25.26 4.22 -9.33
CA LEU A 564 -25.35 4.66 -7.93
C LEU A 564 -26.81 4.79 -7.44
N GLY A 565 -27.77 4.70 -8.35
CA GLY A 565 -29.19 4.85 -8.05
C GLY A 565 -29.60 6.32 -7.90
N ASN A 566 -30.68 6.53 -7.16
CA ASN A 566 -31.37 7.83 -7.07
C ASN A 566 -31.08 8.59 -5.78
N LYS A 567 -30.66 7.89 -4.72
CA LYS A 567 -30.44 8.49 -3.40
C LYS A 567 -29.00 8.24 -2.94
N ILE A 568 -28.13 9.17 -3.34
CA ILE A 568 -26.69 9.16 -3.02
C ILE A 568 -26.49 9.92 -1.71
N VAL A 569 -26.16 9.22 -0.64
CA VAL A 569 -25.86 9.80 0.67
C VAL A 569 -24.34 9.91 0.84
N VAL A 570 -23.86 11.07 1.27
CA VAL A 570 -22.44 11.31 1.57
C VAL A 570 -22.23 11.65 3.03
N GLN A 571 -21.17 11.11 3.60
CA GLN A 571 -20.78 11.23 5.00
C GLN A 571 -19.25 11.18 5.16
N GLY A 572 -18.75 11.39 6.36
CA GLY A 572 -17.33 11.48 6.67
C GLY A 572 -16.85 12.93 6.85
N GLY A 573 -15.74 13.11 7.56
CA GLY A 573 -15.20 14.44 7.89
C GLY A 573 -14.86 15.29 6.66
N THR A 574 -14.48 14.65 5.54
CA THR A 574 -14.10 15.36 4.31
C THR A 574 -15.29 16.05 3.64
N PHE A 575 -16.50 15.53 3.80
CA PHE A 575 -17.71 16.18 3.29
C PHE A 575 -18.20 17.34 4.14
N LYS A 576 -17.51 17.71 5.24
CA LYS A 576 -17.65 19.04 5.87
C LYS A 576 -17.11 20.14 4.94
N ASN A 577 -16.27 19.80 3.96
CA ASN A 577 -15.79 20.71 2.92
C ASN A 577 -16.81 20.83 1.77
N ASP A 578 -17.37 22.02 1.60
CA ASP A 578 -18.39 22.31 0.58
C ASP A 578 -17.86 22.26 -0.85
N ALA A 579 -16.57 22.55 -1.06
CA ALA A 579 -15.97 22.46 -2.40
C ALA A 579 -15.86 21.00 -2.88
N ILE A 580 -15.59 20.05 -1.99
CA ILE A 580 -15.63 18.61 -2.30
C ILE A 580 -17.05 18.16 -2.61
N LEU A 581 -18.02 18.58 -1.79
CA LEU A 581 -19.42 18.25 -2.01
C LEU A 581 -19.93 18.80 -3.36
N ARG A 582 -19.62 20.07 -3.68
CA ARG A 582 -19.98 20.69 -4.96
C ARG A 582 -19.29 20.00 -6.14
N ALA A 583 -18.00 19.69 -6.01
CA ALA A 583 -17.28 18.91 -7.02
C ALA A 583 -17.95 17.56 -7.27
N PHE A 584 -18.46 16.90 -6.22
CA PHE A 584 -19.17 15.63 -6.33
C PHE A 584 -20.50 15.79 -7.07
N GLU A 585 -21.32 16.79 -6.74
CA GLU A 585 -22.57 17.05 -7.47
C GLU A 585 -22.33 17.32 -8.96
N GLN A 586 -21.30 18.13 -9.28
CA GLN A 586 -20.93 18.44 -10.66
C GLN A 586 -20.46 17.20 -11.42
N TYR A 587 -19.64 16.35 -10.79
CA TYR A 587 -19.17 15.11 -11.40
C TYR A 587 -20.30 14.09 -11.58
N ALA A 588 -21.16 13.94 -10.56
CA ALA A 588 -22.24 12.96 -10.58
C ALA A 588 -23.41 13.38 -11.50
N GLY A 589 -23.56 14.67 -11.78
CA GLY A 589 -24.70 15.22 -12.52
C GLY A 589 -26.05 15.00 -11.82
N LYS A 590 -26.04 14.75 -10.50
CA LYS A 590 -27.21 14.40 -9.69
C LYS A 590 -27.17 15.09 -8.32
N PRO A 591 -28.34 15.32 -7.69
CA PRO A 591 -28.38 15.76 -6.30
C PRO A 591 -27.74 14.72 -5.36
N VAL A 592 -26.99 15.22 -4.39
CA VAL A 592 -26.34 14.42 -3.36
C VAL A 592 -26.91 14.83 -2.01
N TYR A 593 -27.00 13.90 -1.06
CA TYR A 593 -27.58 14.16 0.26
C TYR A 593 -26.49 14.04 1.32
N ARG A 594 -26.12 15.16 1.94
CA ARG A 594 -25.17 15.18 3.06
C ARG A 594 -25.87 14.65 4.32
N ALA A 595 -25.23 13.71 5.01
CA ALA A 595 -25.72 13.20 6.29
C ALA A 595 -25.75 14.30 7.38
N PRO A 596 -26.73 14.30 8.30
CA PRO A 596 -26.92 15.36 9.28
C PRO A 596 -25.73 15.50 10.25
N TYR A 597 -25.16 14.37 10.66
CA TYR A 597 -23.97 14.31 11.52
C TYR A 597 -22.78 13.78 10.72
N CYS A 598 -22.50 14.44 9.59
CA CYS A 598 -21.58 13.96 8.56
C CYS A 598 -20.27 13.40 9.11
N GLY A 599 -19.64 14.04 10.10
CA GLY A 599 -18.36 13.55 10.68
C GLY A 599 -18.51 12.40 11.67
N GLU A 600 -19.69 12.23 12.25
CA GLU A 600 -19.96 11.43 13.45
C GLU A 600 -20.86 10.21 13.17
N MET A 601 -21.26 10.00 11.92
CA MET A 601 -22.18 8.92 11.52
C MET A 601 -21.72 7.52 11.93
N GLY A 602 -20.41 7.24 11.95
CA GLY A 602 -19.86 5.96 12.41
C GLY A 602 -20.14 5.71 13.89
N ALA A 603 -19.86 6.72 14.74
CA ALA A 603 -20.13 6.67 16.17
C ALA A 603 -21.64 6.58 16.46
N TYR A 604 -22.46 7.33 15.70
CA TYR A 604 -23.92 7.23 15.80
C TYR A 604 -24.43 5.84 15.41
N GLY A 605 -23.92 5.29 14.33
CA GLY A 605 -24.29 3.96 13.84
C GLY A 605 -23.96 2.85 14.83
N ILE A 606 -22.77 2.87 15.43
CA ILE A 606 -22.42 1.85 16.43
C ILE A 606 -23.25 2.02 17.71
N ALA A 607 -23.56 3.24 18.14
CA ALA A 607 -24.46 3.46 19.29
C ALA A 607 -25.85 2.83 19.06
N LEU A 608 -26.42 2.99 17.85
CA LEU A 608 -27.69 2.38 17.48
C LEU A 608 -27.61 0.85 17.42
N LEU A 609 -26.52 0.30 16.88
CA LEU A 609 -26.31 -1.14 16.83
C LEU A 609 -26.13 -1.74 18.23
N THR A 610 -25.41 -1.06 19.12
CA THR A 610 -25.29 -1.45 20.52
C THR A 610 -26.64 -1.46 21.20
N LYS A 611 -27.45 -0.40 21.04
CA LYS A 611 -28.82 -0.35 21.55
C LYS A 611 -29.61 -1.58 21.11
N GLN A 612 -29.59 -1.87 19.82
CA GLN A 612 -30.30 -3.00 19.26
C GLN A 612 -29.80 -4.35 19.79
N ALA A 613 -28.49 -4.53 19.93
CA ALA A 613 -27.89 -5.75 20.46
C ALA A 613 -28.28 -5.97 21.94
N MET A 614 -28.24 -4.90 22.74
CA MET A 614 -28.63 -4.93 24.15
C MET A 614 -30.13 -5.21 24.33
N GLU A 615 -30.99 -4.66 23.47
CA GLU A 615 -32.44 -4.91 23.46
C GLU A 615 -32.81 -6.32 22.98
N ALA A 616 -32.00 -6.92 22.09
CA ALA A 616 -32.24 -8.25 21.54
C ALA A 616 -31.80 -9.39 22.47
N ALA A 617 -30.98 -9.10 23.47
CA ALA A 617 -30.53 -10.09 24.45
C ALA A 617 -31.73 -10.61 25.29
N LYS A 618 -31.81 -11.94 25.46
CA LYS A 618 -32.93 -12.61 26.15
C LYS A 618 -33.10 -12.17 27.61
N GLU A 619 -32.01 -11.78 28.25
CA GLU A 619 -31.97 -11.14 29.56
C GLU A 619 -31.42 -9.73 29.32
N ALA A 620 -32.09 -8.69 29.81
CA ALA A 620 -31.63 -7.30 29.66
C ALA A 620 -30.28 -7.14 30.40
N PRO A 621 -29.12 -7.22 29.71
CA PRO A 621 -27.85 -7.32 30.40
C PRO A 621 -27.51 -5.95 30.98
N ALA A 622 -26.89 -5.92 32.16
CA ALA A 622 -26.20 -4.73 32.59
C ALA A 622 -25.04 -4.44 31.63
N SER A 623 -24.80 -3.17 31.31
CA SER A 623 -23.67 -2.78 30.47
C SER A 623 -22.34 -3.19 31.12
N SER A 624 -21.43 -3.68 30.29
CA SER A 624 -20.04 -4.02 30.59
C SER A 624 -19.15 -2.78 30.67
N PHE A 625 -19.70 -1.60 30.43
CA PHE A 625 -18.98 -0.33 30.51
C PHE A 625 -18.33 -0.17 31.87
N THR A 626 -17.04 0.16 31.89
CA THR A 626 -16.23 0.22 33.12
C THR A 626 -16.66 1.30 34.12
N GLY A 627 -17.51 2.25 33.68
CA GLY A 627 -18.06 3.33 34.48
C GLY A 627 -17.17 4.58 34.52
N PHE A 628 -17.79 5.76 34.66
CA PHE A 628 -17.09 7.04 34.56
C PHE A 628 -16.04 7.27 35.66
N GLU A 629 -16.25 6.78 36.88
CA GLU A 629 -15.25 6.93 37.95
C GLU A 629 -13.97 6.13 37.65
N SER A 630 -14.12 4.90 37.12
CA SER A 630 -13.00 4.07 36.69
C SER A 630 -12.18 4.74 35.57
N LEU A 631 -12.81 5.56 34.72
CA LEU A 631 -12.11 6.30 33.66
C LEU A 631 -11.08 7.30 34.21
N ARG A 632 -11.16 7.72 35.47
CA ARG A 632 -10.14 8.62 36.06
C ARG A 632 -8.77 7.96 36.16
N THR A 633 -8.74 6.64 36.32
CA THR A 633 -7.51 5.85 36.50
C THR A 633 -7.16 5.00 35.30
N ILE A 634 -8.04 4.88 34.30
CA ILE A 634 -7.80 4.12 33.06
C ILE A 634 -6.63 4.74 32.29
N GLY A 635 -5.69 3.89 31.87
CA GLY A 635 -4.48 4.26 31.15
C GLY A 635 -3.60 3.04 30.93
N TYR A 636 -2.49 3.22 30.23
CA TYR A 636 -1.50 2.16 30.03
C TYR A 636 -0.71 1.96 31.34
N ALA A 637 -0.84 0.80 31.98
CA ALA A 637 -0.06 0.47 33.17
C ALA A 637 1.33 -0.04 32.81
N ASN A 638 1.43 -0.84 31.74
CA ASN A 638 2.70 -1.28 31.18
C ASN A 638 2.51 -1.69 29.70
N VAL A 639 3.49 -1.38 28.85
CA VAL A 639 3.58 -1.91 27.49
C VAL A 639 4.89 -2.67 27.39
N THR A 640 4.80 -4.00 27.36
CA THR A 640 5.97 -4.87 27.22
C THR A 640 5.99 -5.50 25.85
N GLN A 641 7.16 -5.55 25.22
CA GLN A 641 7.36 -6.28 23.98
C GLN A 641 7.94 -7.67 24.27
N ASP A 642 7.39 -8.70 23.64
CA ASP A 642 7.88 -10.07 23.73
C ASP A 642 7.83 -10.77 22.38
N THR A 643 8.77 -11.67 22.14
CA THR A 643 8.79 -12.53 20.95
C THR A 643 8.07 -13.83 21.27
N CYS A 644 6.88 -14.02 20.70
CA CYS A 644 6.05 -15.19 20.93
C CYS A 644 6.78 -16.50 20.62
N SER A 645 7.02 -17.33 21.63
CA SER A 645 7.65 -18.64 21.49
C SER A 645 6.68 -19.79 21.14
N GLN A 646 5.39 -19.50 21.03
CA GLN A 646 4.32 -20.51 20.87
C GLN A 646 4.30 -21.19 19.48
N CYS A 647 5.01 -20.64 18.49
CA CYS A 647 5.19 -21.27 17.19
C CYS A 647 6.42 -20.71 16.48
N SER A 648 6.83 -21.34 15.38
CA SER A 648 7.98 -20.93 14.55
C SER A 648 7.85 -19.55 13.89
N ASN A 649 6.72 -18.86 14.05
CA ASN A 649 6.57 -17.49 13.55
C ASN A 649 7.28 -16.44 14.40
N HIS A 650 7.61 -16.74 15.66
CA HIS A 650 8.30 -15.82 16.57
C HIS A 650 7.74 -14.39 16.50
N CYS A 651 6.41 -14.27 16.60
CA CYS A 651 5.73 -12.99 16.39
C CYS A 651 6.21 -11.99 17.44
N ASN A 652 6.64 -10.80 17.03
CA ASN A 652 6.84 -9.70 17.96
C ASN A 652 5.47 -9.23 18.45
N ARG A 653 5.20 -9.42 19.74
CA ARG A 653 3.96 -9.05 20.40
C ARG A 653 4.18 -7.84 21.29
N ASN A 654 3.21 -6.94 21.31
CA ASN A 654 3.06 -5.91 22.30
C ASN A 654 1.96 -6.35 23.27
N ILE A 655 2.34 -6.55 24.52
CA ILE A 655 1.46 -6.89 25.62
C ILE A 655 1.15 -5.59 26.35
N ILE A 656 -0.05 -5.08 26.12
CA ILE A 656 -0.56 -3.86 26.74
C ILE A 656 -1.33 -4.28 27.99
N LYS A 657 -0.84 -3.90 29.17
CA LYS A 657 -1.57 -4.05 30.43
C LYS A 657 -2.22 -2.73 30.77
N PHE A 658 -3.54 -2.71 30.85
CA PHE A 658 -4.28 -1.55 31.34
C PHE A 658 -4.23 -1.46 32.86
N SER A 659 -4.40 -0.26 33.41
CA SER A 659 -4.52 -0.03 34.86
C SER A 659 -5.69 -0.78 35.51
N THR A 660 -6.67 -1.22 34.71
CA THR A 660 -7.78 -2.10 35.13
C THR A 660 -7.36 -3.56 35.35
N GLY A 661 -6.13 -3.94 35.00
CA GLY A 661 -5.65 -5.33 35.01
C GLY A 661 -5.96 -6.12 33.75
N VAL A 662 -6.75 -5.56 32.81
CA VAL A 662 -7.01 -6.16 31.49
C VAL A 662 -5.73 -6.17 30.67
N ILE A 663 -5.46 -7.31 30.00
CA ILE A 663 -4.32 -7.46 29.11
C ILE A 663 -4.81 -7.54 27.67
N PHE A 664 -4.31 -6.64 26.83
CA PHE A 664 -4.49 -6.67 25.39
C PHE A 664 -3.16 -7.03 24.72
N CYS A 665 -3.10 -8.21 24.14
CA CYS A 665 -1.97 -8.66 23.34
C CYS A 665 -2.21 -8.31 21.88
N SER A 666 -1.17 -7.81 21.23
CA SER A 666 -1.24 -7.32 19.87
C SER A 666 0.09 -7.57 19.14
N GLY A 667 0.10 -7.57 17.81
CA GLY A 667 1.27 -8.01 17.01
C GLY A 667 1.42 -9.53 16.89
N ASN A 668 0.61 -10.31 17.61
CA ASN A 668 0.48 -11.74 17.42
C ASN A 668 -0.24 -12.07 16.11
N ARG A 669 0.27 -13.09 15.41
CA ARG A 669 -0.28 -13.58 14.13
C ARG A 669 -1.35 -14.67 14.30
N CYS A 670 -1.74 -14.99 15.54
CA CYS A 670 -2.73 -16.00 15.88
C CYS A 670 -3.25 -15.80 17.32
N GLU A 671 -4.40 -16.40 17.64
CA GLU A 671 -5.02 -16.31 18.97
C GLU A 671 -4.15 -16.89 20.09
N LYS A 672 -3.32 -17.91 19.81
CA LYS A 672 -2.36 -18.45 20.79
C LYS A 672 -1.37 -17.39 21.28
N GLY A 673 -1.11 -16.38 20.45
CA GLY A 673 -0.27 -15.26 20.84
C GLY A 673 -0.95 -14.26 21.78
N ASN A 674 -2.24 -14.40 22.08
CA ASN A 674 -2.92 -13.58 23.08
C ASN A 674 -2.57 -13.96 24.52
N ILE A 675 -1.96 -15.13 24.72
CA ILE A 675 -1.66 -15.69 26.05
C ILE A 675 -0.29 -15.16 26.52
N SER A 676 -0.24 -14.55 27.71
CA SER A 676 1.01 -14.16 28.35
C SER A 676 1.78 -15.42 28.77
N SER A 677 3.11 -15.38 28.74
CA SER A 677 3.98 -16.49 29.16
C SER A 677 3.86 -16.84 30.65
N SER A 678 3.14 -16.04 31.46
CA SER A 678 2.97 -16.20 32.91
C SER A 678 1.70 -16.95 33.34
N GLY A 679 0.75 -17.23 32.45
CA GLY A 679 -0.37 -18.16 32.70
C GLY A 679 -1.35 -17.83 33.86
N GLN A 680 -1.27 -16.66 34.50
CA GLN A 680 -2.08 -16.30 35.68
C GLN A 680 -3.01 -15.09 35.52
N ASP A 681 -3.13 -14.50 34.32
CA ASP A 681 -3.81 -13.22 34.14
C ASP A 681 -5.23 -13.34 33.55
N ARG A 682 -6.14 -12.44 33.97
CA ARG A 682 -7.53 -12.36 33.46
C ARG A 682 -7.55 -11.88 32.01
N HIS A 683 -7.79 -12.79 31.08
CA HIS A 683 -8.11 -12.45 29.69
C HIS A 683 -9.60 -12.09 29.56
N PHE A 684 -9.90 -10.93 28.99
CA PHE A 684 -11.27 -10.59 28.61
C PHE A 684 -11.61 -11.36 27.33
N ASN A 685 -12.46 -12.37 27.46
CA ASN A 685 -13.06 -13.05 26.33
C ASN A 685 -14.43 -12.39 26.11
N PRO A 686 -14.62 -11.52 25.10
CA PRO A 686 -15.97 -11.04 24.81
C PRO A 686 -16.81 -12.28 24.52
N ALA A 687 -17.90 -12.48 25.26
CA ALA A 687 -18.88 -13.47 24.87
C ALA A 687 -19.35 -13.07 23.46
N GLU A 688 -19.06 -13.88 22.45
CA GLU A 688 -19.81 -13.77 21.18
C GLU A 688 -21.29 -13.93 21.56
N PRO A 689 -22.15 -12.92 21.33
CA PRO A 689 -23.54 -13.09 21.65
C PRO A 689 -24.11 -14.20 20.76
N GLU A 690 -24.73 -15.22 21.35
CA GLU A 690 -25.59 -16.21 20.66
C GLU A 690 -26.84 -15.59 20.01
N ALA A 691 -26.85 -14.28 19.76
CA ALA A 691 -27.94 -13.59 19.10
C ALA A 691 -27.94 -13.99 17.62
N LYS A 692 -28.84 -14.90 17.24
CA LYS A 692 -29.15 -15.19 15.84
C LYS A 692 -29.42 -13.87 15.08
N PRO A 693 -28.74 -13.62 13.95
CA PRO A 693 -28.89 -12.38 13.16
C PRO A 693 -30.34 -12.09 12.72
N ASP A 694 -31.21 -13.11 12.72
CA ASP A 694 -32.59 -13.11 12.21
C ASP A 694 -33.51 -12.06 12.85
N THR A 695 -33.12 -11.41 13.96
CA THR A 695 -33.94 -10.41 14.66
C THR A 695 -33.50 -8.95 14.44
N LEU A 696 -32.37 -8.72 13.76
CA LEU A 696 -31.72 -7.40 13.70
C LEU A 696 -32.30 -6.44 12.65
N PHE A 697 -33.30 -6.83 11.84
CA PHE A 697 -33.96 -5.95 10.87
C PHE A 697 -35.43 -6.35 10.65
N ARG A 698 -36.31 -6.09 11.62
CA ARG A 698 -37.77 -6.11 11.36
C ARG A 698 -38.25 -4.71 10.98
N GLN A 699 -38.73 -4.55 9.75
CA GLN A 699 -39.64 -3.46 9.37
C GLN A 699 -41.01 -4.02 8.97
N PRO A 700 -42.07 -3.19 9.00
CA PRO A 700 -43.45 -3.61 8.77
C PRO A 700 -43.61 -4.19 7.36
N GLN A 701 -44.43 -5.23 7.23
CA GLN A 701 -44.76 -5.87 5.96
C GLN A 701 -45.25 -4.82 4.93
N LEU A 702 -44.49 -4.64 3.85
CA LEU A 702 -44.96 -4.01 2.62
C LEU A 702 -45.34 -5.11 1.63
N ASP A 703 -46.49 -4.91 0.99
CA ASP A 703 -47.19 -5.88 0.15
C ASP A 703 -46.34 -6.48 -0.97
N ARG A 704 -46.57 -7.78 -1.18
CA ARG A 704 -45.77 -8.69 -2.03
C ARG A 704 -45.98 -8.56 -3.54
N GLU A 705 -46.68 -7.54 -4.01
CA GLU A 705 -47.07 -7.45 -5.42
C GLU A 705 -46.35 -6.32 -6.16
N THR A 706 -45.08 -6.53 -6.53
CA THR A 706 -44.44 -5.94 -7.73
C THR A 706 -42.99 -6.43 -7.86
N ARG A 707 -42.81 -7.69 -8.26
CA ARG A 707 -41.54 -8.17 -8.85
C ARG A 707 -41.83 -8.93 -10.14
N SER A 708 -42.05 -8.16 -11.20
CA SER A 708 -42.11 -8.70 -12.55
C SER A 708 -41.81 -7.56 -13.51
N GLN A 709 -40.65 -7.67 -14.18
CA GLN A 709 -40.24 -7.04 -15.45
C GLN A 709 -38.82 -6.47 -15.36
N THR A 710 -37.83 -7.36 -15.45
CA THR A 710 -36.53 -7.02 -16.06
C THR A 710 -36.35 -7.89 -17.28
N VAL A 711 -36.16 -7.23 -18.43
CA VAL A 711 -35.96 -7.83 -19.75
C VAL A 711 -34.72 -8.73 -19.70
N ARG A 712 -34.93 -10.05 -19.79
CA ARG A 712 -33.88 -11.03 -20.03
C ARG A 712 -33.68 -11.15 -21.55
N PRO A 713 -32.46 -10.92 -22.09
CA PRO A 713 -32.14 -11.36 -23.44
C PRO A 713 -32.35 -12.88 -23.54
N ALA A 714 -32.79 -13.38 -24.70
CA ALA A 714 -33.01 -14.80 -24.92
C ALA A 714 -31.69 -15.59 -24.80
N PHE A 715 -31.48 -16.24 -23.66
CA PHE A 715 -30.34 -17.13 -23.41
C PHE A 715 -30.76 -18.59 -23.62
N LYS A 716 -29.91 -19.38 -24.28
CA LYS A 716 -30.00 -20.85 -24.26
C LYS A 716 -30.02 -21.32 -22.81
N GLU A 717 -31.07 -22.06 -22.43
CA GLU A 717 -31.17 -22.67 -21.11
C GLU A 717 -29.98 -23.61 -20.88
N TYR A 718 -29.15 -23.28 -19.89
CA TYR A 718 -28.12 -24.16 -19.37
C TYR A 718 -28.77 -25.19 -18.45
N PRO A 719 -28.38 -26.48 -18.53
CA PRO A 719 -28.87 -27.48 -17.58
C PRO A 719 -28.53 -27.07 -16.14
N THR A 720 -29.54 -27.11 -15.27
CA THR A 720 -29.51 -26.71 -13.86
C THR A 720 -28.73 -27.69 -12.96
N ARG A 721 -28.16 -28.76 -13.52
CA ARG A 721 -27.24 -29.65 -12.79
C ARG A 721 -25.81 -29.16 -12.98
N LEU A 722 -25.23 -28.66 -11.88
CA LEU A 722 -23.77 -28.56 -11.77
C LEU A 722 -23.16 -29.93 -12.06
N PRO A 723 -22.05 -30.02 -12.82
CA PRO A 723 -21.25 -31.23 -12.88
C PRO A 723 -21.02 -31.75 -11.48
N GLY A 724 -21.34 -33.01 -11.22
CA GLY A 724 -20.85 -33.65 -10.01
C GLY A 724 -19.32 -33.58 -10.04
N PHE A 725 -18.67 -33.58 -8.88
CA PHE A 725 -17.26 -33.96 -8.78
C PHE A 725 -17.13 -35.41 -9.28
N HIS A 726 -17.13 -35.60 -10.60
CA HIS A 726 -17.03 -36.91 -11.21
C HIS A 726 -15.62 -37.42 -10.94
N ARG A 727 -15.57 -38.66 -10.48
CA ARG A 727 -14.37 -39.43 -10.16
C ARG A 727 -13.61 -39.74 -11.46
N HIS A 728 -13.08 -38.73 -12.15
CA HIS A 728 -12.31 -38.95 -13.37
C HIS A 728 -10.93 -39.51 -13.02
N ILE A 729 -10.70 -40.78 -13.38
CA ILE A 729 -9.45 -41.46 -13.78
C ILE A 729 -8.17 -41.25 -12.94
N TYR A 730 -8.24 -40.70 -11.72
CA TYR A 730 -7.07 -40.65 -10.84
C TYR A 730 -7.06 -41.79 -9.81
N ALA A 731 -8.18 -42.50 -9.61
CA ALA A 731 -8.29 -43.52 -8.56
C ALA A 731 -8.08 -44.96 -9.04
N GLU A 732 -8.25 -45.26 -10.34
CA GLU A 732 -8.33 -46.66 -10.81
C GLU A 732 -7.01 -47.23 -11.33
N ASN A 733 -5.97 -46.41 -11.56
CA ASN A 733 -4.68 -46.83 -12.14
C ASN A 733 -3.44 -46.27 -11.41
N VAL A 734 -3.54 -45.95 -10.12
CA VAL A 734 -2.36 -45.55 -9.33
C VAL A 734 -1.68 -46.80 -8.81
N ASP A 735 -0.52 -47.11 -9.37
CA ASP A 735 0.40 -48.08 -8.79
C ASP A 735 0.80 -47.56 -7.39
N ASN A 736 0.33 -48.27 -6.35
CA ASN A 736 0.49 -47.92 -4.92
C ASN A 736 1.92 -48.12 -4.41
N SER A 737 2.90 -48.32 -5.29
CA SER A 737 4.32 -48.33 -4.97
C SER A 737 4.84 -46.92 -4.64
N ALA A 738 4.43 -46.44 -3.46
CA ALA A 738 5.11 -45.58 -2.51
C ALA A 738 6.02 -44.46 -3.07
N THR A 739 5.53 -43.21 -3.09
CA THR A 739 6.39 -42.07 -2.69
C THR A 739 5.60 -40.85 -2.19
N VAL A 740 4.58 -40.36 -2.91
CA VAL A 740 3.82 -39.15 -2.50
C VAL A 740 2.76 -39.47 -1.42
N THR A 741 2.14 -40.65 -1.48
CA THR A 741 1.10 -41.10 -0.50
C THR A 741 1.64 -41.22 0.93
N ASN A 742 2.89 -41.65 1.11
CA ASN A 742 3.54 -41.74 2.43
C ASN A 742 3.80 -40.35 3.05
N ILE A 743 3.88 -39.30 2.24
CA ILE A 743 4.09 -37.91 2.68
C ILE A 743 2.77 -37.29 3.11
N ALA A 744 1.68 -37.59 2.39
CA ALA A 744 0.32 -37.19 2.78
C ALA A 744 -0.04 -37.72 4.18
N ALA A 745 0.31 -38.98 4.49
CA ALA A 745 0.08 -39.58 5.81
C ALA A 745 0.84 -38.88 6.96
N ARG A 746 1.89 -38.10 6.65
CA ARG A 746 2.70 -37.35 7.62
C ARG A 746 2.36 -35.86 7.68
N THR A 747 1.44 -35.38 6.82
CA THR A 747 1.09 -33.96 6.74
C THR A 747 -0.12 -33.69 7.63
N GLU A 748 0.03 -32.82 8.62
CA GLU A 748 -1.07 -32.43 9.52
C GLU A 748 -2.23 -31.79 8.76
N PRO A 749 -3.49 -31.93 9.25
CA PRO A 749 -4.64 -31.22 8.71
C PRO A 749 -4.37 -29.71 8.70
N ALA A 750 -4.31 -29.11 7.51
CA ALA A 750 -4.05 -27.68 7.37
C ALA A 750 -5.35 -26.87 7.43
N ALA A 751 -5.26 -25.64 7.95
CA ALA A 751 -6.39 -24.72 8.03
C ALA A 751 -6.95 -24.30 6.64
N SER A 752 -6.14 -24.39 5.57
CA SER A 752 -6.51 -24.01 4.20
C SER A 752 -5.86 -24.91 3.13
N MET A 753 -6.47 -24.98 1.94
CA MET A 753 -5.88 -25.70 0.79
C MET A 753 -4.50 -25.13 0.35
N ALA A 754 -4.31 -23.82 0.45
CA ALA A 754 -3.03 -23.18 0.14
C ALA A 754 -1.92 -23.67 1.08
N LYS A 755 -2.22 -23.71 2.39
CA LYS A 755 -1.27 -24.20 3.39
C LYS A 755 -1.00 -25.69 3.26
N PHE A 756 -2.04 -26.47 2.96
CA PHE A 756 -1.90 -27.90 2.67
C PHE A 756 -0.92 -28.12 1.50
N LYS A 757 -1.10 -27.40 0.39
CA LYS A 757 -0.24 -27.48 -0.79
C LYS A 757 1.21 -27.06 -0.50
N GLU A 758 1.40 -25.95 0.21
CA GLU A 758 2.74 -25.51 0.64
C GLU A 758 3.45 -26.58 1.48
N ASN A 759 2.78 -27.13 2.49
CA ASN A 759 3.33 -28.19 3.33
C ASN A 759 3.64 -29.44 2.52
N LEU A 760 2.74 -29.86 1.62
CA LEU A 760 2.94 -31.03 0.78
C LEU A 760 4.17 -30.87 -0.12
N LEU A 761 4.36 -29.69 -0.75
CA LEU A 761 5.52 -29.41 -1.60
C LEU A 761 6.84 -29.39 -0.82
N LEU A 762 6.88 -28.76 0.35
CA LEU A 762 8.09 -28.65 1.15
C LEU A 762 8.49 -29.96 1.81
N ASN A 763 7.49 -30.78 2.16
CA ASN A 763 7.69 -32.10 2.75
C ASN A 763 7.86 -33.20 1.70
N LEU A 764 8.02 -32.87 0.41
CA LEU A 764 8.42 -33.82 -0.65
C LEU A 764 9.79 -34.44 -0.32
N LYS A 765 9.89 -35.34 0.66
CA LYS A 765 11.04 -36.20 0.90
C LYS A 765 10.84 -37.47 0.12
N ALA A 766 11.82 -37.76 -0.71
CA ALA A 766 11.68 -38.71 -1.77
C ALA A 766 12.66 -39.86 -1.54
N ASP A 767 12.14 -40.98 -1.03
CA ASP A 767 12.64 -42.30 -1.43
C ASP A 767 12.14 -42.56 -2.87
N LEU A 768 12.47 -41.66 -3.81
CA LEU A 768 12.05 -41.78 -5.20
C LEU A 768 12.91 -42.84 -5.88
N PRO A 769 12.31 -43.70 -6.73
CA PRO A 769 13.06 -44.71 -7.46
C PRO A 769 14.09 -44.06 -8.39
N ARG A 770 15.36 -44.42 -8.20
CA ARG A 770 16.47 -44.01 -9.07
C ARG A 770 16.65 -45.02 -10.21
N ILE A 771 16.67 -44.55 -11.44
CA ILE A 771 17.01 -45.35 -12.63
C ILE A 771 18.53 -45.35 -12.84
N LEU A 772 19.18 -44.23 -12.54
CA LEU A 772 20.63 -44.06 -12.60
C LEU A 772 21.19 -43.90 -11.19
N PRO A 773 22.43 -44.39 -10.93
CA PRO A 773 23.07 -44.19 -9.63
C PRO A 773 23.26 -42.72 -9.32
N ASP A 774 23.47 -42.40 -8.05
CA ASP A 774 23.79 -41.02 -7.63
C ASP A 774 25.05 -40.54 -8.36
N ASN A 775 24.93 -39.41 -9.06
CA ASN A 775 26.02 -38.80 -9.81
C ASN A 775 26.77 -37.74 -9.00
N GLY A 776 26.37 -37.48 -7.74
CA GLY A 776 26.97 -36.49 -6.85
C GLY A 776 26.64 -35.03 -7.21
N ILE A 777 25.91 -34.78 -8.30
CA ILE A 777 25.59 -33.44 -8.78
C ILE A 777 24.29 -32.96 -8.13
N SER A 778 24.36 -31.79 -7.50
CA SER A 778 23.22 -31.09 -6.94
C SER A 778 22.59 -30.08 -7.91
N ILE A 779 21.30 -30.25 -8.21
CA ILE A 779 20.51 -29.34 -9.04
C ILE A 779 19.62 -28.49 -8.13
N GLY A 780 19.84 -27.18 -8.15
CA GLY A 780 19.01 -26.17 -7.50
C GLY A 780 17.77 -25.84 -8.32
N ILE A 781 16.58 -25.92 -7.70
CA ILE A 781 15.31 -25.50 -8.30
C ILE A 781 14.71 -24.36 -7.44
N PRO A 782 14.46 -23.17 -8.01
CA PRO A 782 13.81 -22.09 -7.27
C PRO A 782 12.31 -22.38 -7.12
N LEU A 783 11.77 -22.36 -5.89
CA LEU A 783 10.34 -22.55 -5.63
C LEU A 783 9.52 -21.29 -5.98
N VAL A 784 9.38 -21.01 -7.27
CA VAL A 784 8.75 -19.79 -7.81
C VAL A 784 7.76 -20.09 -8.91
N PHE A 785 6.88 -19.13 -9.23
CA PHE A 785 5.99 -19.18 -10.40
C PHE A 785 5.26 -20.52 -10.59
N GLU A 786 5.47 -21.21 -11.72
CA GLU A 786 4.86 -22.49 -12.06
C GLU A 786 5.50 -23.70 -11.39
N PHE A 787 6.66 -23.55 -10.72
CA PHE A 787 7.22 -24.64 -9.90
C PHE A 787 6.30 -25.02 -8.74
N TRP A 788 5.44 -24.11 -8.28
CA TRP A 788 4.35 -24.44 -7.37
C TRP A 788 3.35 -25.48 -7.91
N ASN A 789 3.36 -25.76 -9.21
CA ASN A 789 2.57 -26.81 -9.83
C ASN A 789 3.45 -27.97 -10.37
N SER A 790 4.63 -27.65 -10.89
CA SER A 790 5.49 -28.61 -11.60
C SER A 790 6.64 -29.20 -10.78
N LEU A 791 6.91 -28.72 -9.56
CA LEU A 791 8.01 -29.22 -8.73
C LEU A 791 7.97 -30.75 -8.50
N PRO A 792 6.81 -31.40 -8.21
CA PRO A 792 6.77 -32.85 -8.06
C PRO A 792 7.29 -33.59 -9.30
N PHE A 793 6.97 -33.09 -10.49
CA PHE A 793 7.46 -33.64 -11.77
C PHE A 793 8.97 -33.45 -11.90
N TRP A 794 9.48 -32.22 -11.74
CA TRP A 794 10.90 -31.94 -11.94
C TRP A 794 11.78 -32.64 -10.90
N LYS A 795 11.37 -32.62 -9.63
CA LYS A 795 12.07 -33.32 -8.55
C LYS A 795 12.15 -34.82 -8.84
N ALA A 796 11.04 -35.43 -9.23
CA ALA A 796 11.01 -36.84 -9.61
C ALA A 796 11.89 -37.16 -10.82
N LEU A 797 11.87 -36.32 -11.85
CA LEU A 797 12.65 -36.51 -13.06
C LEU A 797 14.16 -36.46 -12.78
N PHE A 798 14.64 -35.42 -12.08
CA PHE A 798 16.07 -35.27 -11.76
C PHE A 798 16.55 -36.35 -10.80
N THR A 799 15.79 -36.67 -9.74
CA THR A 799 16.17 -37.74 -8.81
C THR A 799 16.19 -39.11 -9.49
N ALA A 800 15.22 -39.43 -10.35
CA ALA A 800 15.23 -40.67 -11.12
C ALA A 800 16.46 -40.79 -12.04
N LEU A 801 16.98 -39.66 -12.52
CA LEU A 801 18.19 -39.59 -13.35
C LEU A 801 19.50 -39.51 -12.56
N GLY A 802 19.46 -39.70 -11.23
CA GLY A 802 20.65 -39.80 -10.39
C GLY A 802 21.11 -38.48 -9.77
N PHE A 803 20.40 -37.36 -9.98
CA PHE A 803 20.76 -36.06 -9.42
C PHE A 803 20.19 -35.85 -8.00
N ASN A 804 20.91 -35.06 -7.20
CA ASN A 804 20.41 -34.58 -5.91
C ASN A 804 19.69 -33.24 -6.11
N VAL A 805 18.42 -33.14 -5.70
CA VAL A 805 17.60 -31.94 -5.95
C VAL A 805 17.52 -31.08 -4.69
N SER A 806 18.04 -29.86 -4.77
CA SER A 806 17.93 -28.83 -3.73
C SER A 806 16.88 -27.79 -4.13
N VAL A 807 15.98 -27.43 -3.22
CA VAL A 807 14.92 -26.44 -3.47
C VAL A 807 15.14 -25.26 -2.54
N SER A 808 14.94 -24.02 -3.04
CA SER A 808 15.23 -22.77 -2.30
C SER A 808 14.44 -22.56 -1.00
N GLY A 809 13.47 -23.41 -0.67
CA GLY A 809 12.76 -23.42 0.62
C GLY A 809 11.63 -22.41 0.74
N ARG A 810 11.20 -22.14 1.98
CA ARG A 810 10.13 -21.18 2.29
C ARG A 810 10.58 -19.75 2.08
N SER A 811 9.75 -18.99 1.38
CA SER A 811 9.85 -17.55 1.24
C SER A 811 9.74 -16.84 2.59
N ASN A 812 10.52 -15.77 2.77
CA ASN A 812 10.53 -14.96 3.97
C ASN A 812 11.03 -13.54 3.67
N ALA A 813 10.94 -12.65 4.66
CA ALA A 813 11.33 -11.25 4.52
C ALA A 813 12.79 -11.05 4.14
N GLU A 814 13.71 -11.80 4.75
CA GLU A 814 15.14 -11.73 4.45
C GLU A 814 15.43 -12.09 2.99
N MET A 815 14.77 -13.14 2.48
CA MET A 815 14.89 -13.57 1.09
C MET A 815 14.38 -12.50 0.12
N ALA A 816 13.21 -11.93 0.40
CA ALA A 816 12.63 -10.86 -0.42
C ALA A 816 13.52 -9.61 -0.44
N GLU A 817 14.04 -9.21 0.71
CA GLU A 817 14.92 -8.05 0.86
C GLU A 817 16.25 -8.23 0.11
N LYS A 818 16.88 -9.40 0.22
CA LYS A 818 18.10 -9.74 -0.54
C LYS A 818 17.83 -9.78 -2.04
N GLY A 819 16.67 -10.29 -2.46
CA GLY A 819 16.28 -10.40 -3.87
C GLY A 819 15.94 -9.05 -4.51
N ASN A 820 15.18 -8.21 -3.81
CA ASN A 820 14.63 -6.95 -4.34
C ASN A 820 15.71 -5.99 -4.88
N ARG A 821 16.91 -5.98 -4.30
CA ARG A 821 18.02 -5.13 -4.76
C ARG A 821 18.51 -5.46 -6.17
N PHE A 822 18.22 -6.67 -6.64
CA PHE A 822 18.60 -7.18 -7.96
C PHE A 822 17.42 -7.19 -8.95
N ALA A 823 16.23 -6.77 -8.51
CA ALA A 823 15.09 -6.69 -9.40
C ALA A 823 15.33 -5.56 -10.41
N PRO A 824 15.25 -5.83 -11.73
CA PRO A 824 15.55 -4.84 -12.77
C PRO A 824 14.47 -3.75 -12.87
N SER A 825 13.31 -3.94 -12.23
CA SER A 825 12.24 -2.96 -12.19
C SER A 825 11.45 -3.09 -10.89
N ASP A 826 11.15 -1.95 -10.26
CA ASP A 826 10.24 -1.89 -9.10
C ASP A 826 8.77 -2.07 -9.49
N SER A 827 8.42 -2.02 -10.79
CA SER A 827 7.05 -2.25 -11.26
C SER A 827 6.72 -3.70 -11.58
N ILE A 828 7.71 -4.61 -11.53
CA ILE A 828 7.48 -6.05 -11.76
C ILE A 828 6.66 -6.65 -10.61
N CYS A 829 5.93 -7.74 -10.88
CA CYS A 829 5.11 -8.37 -9.85
C CYS A 829 5.94 -8.91 -8.68
N PHE A 830 5.38 -8.88 -7.46
CA PHE A 830 6.06 -9.31 -6.25
C PHE A 830 6.69 -10.73 -6.34
N PRO A 831 6.00 -11.76 -6.86
CA PRO A 831 6.60 -13.08 -7.05
C PRO A 831 7.88 -13.07 -7.90
N ALA A 832 7.97 -12.15 -8.87
CA ALA A 832 9.16 -12.02 -9.70
C ALA A 832 10.32 -11.31 -9.00
N LYS A 833 10.03 -10.38 -8.09
CA LYS A 833 11.07 -9.82 -7.24
C LYS A 833 11.64 -10.86 -6.28
N LEU A 834 10.75 -11.64 -5.67
CA LEU A 834 11.09 -12.72 -4.73
C LEU A 834 11.94 -13.82 -5.38
N MET A 835 11.76 -14.08 -6.69
CA MET A 835 12.58 -15.02 -7.45
C MET A 835 14.08 -14.74 -7.31
N HIS A 836 14.51 -13.48 -7.32
CA HIS A 836 15.92 -13.13 -7.15
C HIS A 836 16.46 -13.61 -5.79
N GLY A 837 15.64 -13.55 -4.73
CA GLY A 837 16.00 -14.07 -3.41
C GLY A 837 16.11 -15.59 -3.35
N HIS A 838 15.22 -16.31 -4.05
CA HIS A 838 15.34 -17.76 -4.17
C HIS A 838 16.61 -18.18 -4.91
N ILE A 839 17.02 -17.45 -5.95
CA ILE A 839 18.28 -17.72 -6.67
C ILE A 839 19.49 -17.46 -5.76
N GLU A 840 19.53 -16.34 -5.03
CA GLU A 840 20.64 -16.05 -4.09
C GLU A 840 20.74 -17.12 -2.99
N THR A 841 19.61 -17.67 -2.55
CA THR A 841 19.56 -18.77 -1.58
C THR A 841 20.21 -20.03 -2.14
N LEU A 842 19.96 -20.36 -3.42
CA LEU A 842 20.60 -21.51 -4.08
C LEU A 842 22.11 -21.28 -4.29
N ILE A 843 22.52 -20.06 -4.66
CA ILE A 843 23.93 -19.68 -4.79
C ILE A 843 24.64 -19.84 -3.43
N THR A 844 24.06 -19.31 -2.37
CA THR A 844 24.61 -19.41 -1.00
C THR A 844 24.64 -20.86 -0.50
N GLY A 845 23.64 -21.65 -0.89
CA GLY A 845 23.56 -23.08 -0.66
C GLY A 845 24.59 -23.92 -1.43
N LYS A 846 25.39 -23.29 -2.32
CA LYS A 846 26.45 -23.92 -3.13
C LYS A 846 25.97 -25.13 -3.93
N VAL A 847 24.81 -25.00 -4.58
CA VAL A 847 24.37 -26.02 -5.56
C VAL A 847 25.33 -26.07 -6.75
N ASP A 848 25.48 -27.23 -7.37
CA ASP A 848 26.40 -27.39 -8.50
C ASP A 848 25.84 -26.75 -9.77
N ARG A 849 24.52 -26.76 -9.94
CA ARG A 849 23.82 -26.15 -11.09
C ARG A 849 22.45 -25.62 -10.69
N ILE A 850 21.93 -24.63 -11.40
CA ILE A 850 20.56 -24.11 -11.19
C ILE A 850 19.71 -24.40 -12.41
N PHE A 851 18.52 -24.98 -12.21
CA PHE A 851 17.56 -25.23 -13.27
C PHE A 851 16.54 -24.09 -13.37
N ALA A 852 16.55 -23.37 -14.49
CA ALA A 852 15.71 -22.19 -14.74
C ALA A 852 15.17 -22.23 -16.19
N PRO A 853 14.15 -23.03 -16.50
CA PRO A 853 13.65 -23.21 -17.86
C PRO A 853 12.83 -22.01 -18.36
N ALA A 854 12.88 -21.74 -19.66
CA ALA A 854 11.95 -20.82 -20.34
C ALA A 854 10.76 -21.61 -20.92
N ILE A 855 9.64 -21.66 -20.20
CA ILE A 855 8.42 -22.31 -20.68
C ILE A 855 7.61 -21.29 -21.49
N LYS A 856 7.66 -21.37 -22.83
CA LYS A 856 6.94 -20.46 -23.74
C LYS A 856 5.47 -20.81 -23.84
N THR A 857 5.19 -22.08 -24.12
CA THR A 857 3.83 -22.59 -24.31
C THR A 857 3.58 -23.85 -23.51
N MET A 858 2.34 -24.01 -23.07
CA MET A 858 1.87 -25.20 -22.37
C MET A 858 0.42 -25.49 -22.78
N SER A 859 0.10 -26.76 -23.00
CA SER A 859 -1.26 -27.17 -23.38
C SER A 859 -2.25 -26.84 -22.26
N CYS A 860 -3.37 -26.22 -22.62
CA CYS A 860 -4.50 -26.06 -21.73
C CYS A 860 -5.31 -27.37 -21.71
N ASN A 861 -5.47 -27.97 -20.53
CA ASN A 861 -6.29 -29.19 -20.39
C ASN A 861 -7.80 -28.91 -20.42
N LYS A 862 -8.22 -27.63 -20.43
CA LYS A 862 -9.58 -27.17 -20.09
C LYS A 862 -10.37 -26.59 -21.28
N GLY A 863 -10.23 -27.20 -22.46
CA GLY A 863 -11.06 -26.88 -23.64
C GLY A 863 -10.79 -25.57 -24.39
N ASN A 864 -10.00 -24.63 -23.84
CA ASN A 864 -9.61 -23.40 -24.54
C ASN A 864 -8.31 -23.59 -25.34
N SER A 865 -8.43 -23.79 -26.65
CA SER A 865 -7.30 -24.03 -27.56
C SER A 865 -6.40 -22.81 -27.81
N THR A 866 -6.84 -21.59 -27.50
CA THR A 866 -6.03 -20.36 -27.65
C THR A 866 -5.20 -20.05 -26.40
N ALA A 867 -5.53 -20.64 -25.26
CA ALA A 867 -4.88 -20.40 -23.98
C ALA A 867 -3.59 -21.21 -23.79
N ILE A 868 -2.60 -21.00 -24.65
CA ILE A 868 -1.36 -21.80 -24.68
C ILE A 868 -0.10 -21.04 -24.23
N ASN A 869 -0.14 -19.72 -24.15
CA ASN A 869 1.03 -18.87 -23.91
C ASN A 869 1.25 -18.60 -22.41
N MET A 870 2.47 -18.83 -21.93
CA MET A 870 2.81 -18.60 -20.53
C MET A 870 3.07 -17.11 -20.24
N CYS A 871 3.14 -16.75 -18.95
CA CYS A 871 3.48 -15.40 -18.53
C CYS A 871 4.84 -14.97 -19.12
N PRO A 872 4.99 -13.75 -19.69
CA PRO A 872 6.27 -13.26 -20.21
C PRO A 872 7.43 -13.36 -19.21
N ILE A 873 7.14 -13.21 -17.91
CA ILE A 873 8.14 -13.39 -16.84
C ILE A 873 8.64 -14.84 -16.76
N ILE A 874 7.75 -15.82 -16.92
CA ILE A 874 8.11 -17.25 -16.96
C ILE A 874 8.88 -17.56 -18.24
N GLN A 875 8.46 -17.00 -19.38
CA GLN A 875 9.18 -17.17 -20.65
C GLN A 875 10.61 -16.59 -20.60
N GLY A 876 10.77 -15.49 -19.85
CA GLY A 876 12.04 -14.80 -19.64
C GLY A 876 12.83 -15.25 -18.42
N LEU A 877 12.42 -16.32 -17.71
CA LEU A 877 13.07 -16.75 -16.46
C LEU A 877 14.61 -16.89 -16.60
N PRO A 878 15.17 -17.56 -17.62
CA PRO A 878 16.61 -17.60 -17.84
C PRO A 878 17.28 -16.23 -17.92
N ILE A 879 16.63 -15.28 -18.60
CA ILE A 879 17.16 -13.92 -18.83
C ILE A 879 17.17 -13.17 -17.50
N LEU A 880 16.11 -13.31 -16.71
CA LEU A 880 16.01 -12.68 -15.39
C LEU A 880 17.04 -13.24 -14.41
N VAL A 881 17.40 -14.52 -14.52
CA VAL A 881 18.48 -15.14 -13.74
C VAL A 881 19.86 -14.68 -14.23
N SER A 882 20.09 -14.61 -15.54
CA SER A 882 21.41 -14.24 -16.10
C SER A 882 21.75 -12.75 -15.98
N HIS A 883 20.73 -11.88 -15.87
CA HIS A 883 20.91 -10.43 -15.68
C HIS A 883 20.88 -10.00 -14.22
N LEU A 884 21.05 -10.95 -13.28
CA LEU A 884 21.39 -10.65 -11.90
C LEU A 884 22.75 -9.93 -11.82
N ASN A 885 22.94 -9.01 -10.87
CA ASN A 885 24.26 -8.38 -10.63
C ASN A 885 25.29 -9.41 -10.15
N ARG A 886 24.80 -10.44 -9.47
CA ARG A 886 25.54 -11.65 -9.12
C ARG A 886 24.87 -12.84 -9.79
N PRO A 887 25.03 -12.99 -11.12
CA PRO A 887 24.46 -14.14 -11.80
C PRO A 887 25.18 -15.39 -11.29
N PRO A 888 24.50 -16.55 -11.21
CA PRO A 888 25.10 -17.79 -10.73
C PRO A 888 26.44 -18.12 -11.40
N GLU A 889 26.61 -17.72 -12.66
CA GLU A 889 27.83 -17.88 -13.44
C GLU A 889 29.04 -17.14 -12.84
N ARG A 890 28.85 -15.95 -12.22
CA ARG A 890 29.92 -15.26 -11.49
C ARG A 890 30.33 -16.02 -10.22
N ALA A 891 29.45 -16.83 -9.66
CA ALA A 891 29.74 -17.73 -8.55
C ALA A 891 30.25 -19.11 -9.02
N GLY A 892 30.45 -19.31 -10.33
CA GLY A 892 30.88 -20.58 -10.91
C GLY A 892 29.79 -21.65 -11.00
N ILE A 893 28.52 -21.28 -10.83
CA ILE A 893 27.37 -22.19 -10.86
C ILE A 893 26.66 -22.06 -12.21
N PRO A 894 26.69 -23.08 -13.09
CA PRO A 894 26.00 -23.02 -14.38
C PRO A 894 24.47 -22.99 -14.24
N VAL A 895 23.80 -22.22 -15.09
CA VAL A 895 22.34 -22.16 -15.16
C VAL A 895 21.82 -22.96 -16.36
N ASP A 896 21.12 -24.05 -16.07
CA ASP A 896 20.44 -24.89 -17.05
C ASP A 896 19.14 -24.23 -17.50
N SER A 897 19.17 -23.66 -18.72
CA SER A 897 18.12 -22.78 -19.26
C SER A 897 17.45 -23.32 -20.53
N PRO A 898 16.84 -24.51 -20.52
CA PRO A 898 16.18 -25.03 -21.72
C PRO A 898 14.94 -24.19 -22.08
N VAL A 899 14.72 -24.05 -23.38
CA VAL A 899 13.50 -23.40 -23.92
C VAL A 899 12.49 -24.48 -24.29
N PHE A 900 11.32 -24.42 -23.68
CA PHE A 900 10.24 -25.38 -23.86
C PHE A 900 9.02 -24.75 -24.53
N ALA A 901 8.43 -25.49 -25.48
CA ALA A 901 7.20 -25.11 -26.18
C ALA A 901 6.29 -26.34 -26.28
N TRP A 902 5.46 -26.54 -25.26
CA TRP A 902 4.69 -27.76 -25.06
C TRP A 902 3.27 -27.63 -25.57
N HIS A 903 3.07 -27.86 -26.87
CA HIS A 903 1.72 -27.95 -27.46
C HIS A 903 1.07 -29.33 -27.28
N SER A 904 1.88 -30.36 -26.96
CA SER A 904 1.42 -31.72 -26.68
C SER A 904 2.41 -32.45 -25.76
N ASN A 905 1.94 -33.51 -25.07
CA ASN A 905 2.80 -34.37 -24.26
C ASN A 905 3.94 -35.00 -25.08
N LYS A 906 3.68 -35.33 -26.35
CA LYS A 906 4.71 -35.85 -27.26
C LYS A 906 5.84 -34.83 -27.49
N MET A 907 5.52 -33.55 -27.67
CA MET A 907 6.52 -32.49 -27.82
C MET A 907 7.29 -32.25 -26.52
N ARG A 908 6.59 -32.23 -25.38
CA ARG A 908 7.20 -32.13 -24.05
C ARG A 908 8.26 -33.21 -23.86
N ASP A 909 7.89 -34.47 -24.02
CA ASP A 909 8.77 -35.61 -23.81
C ASP A 909 9.98 -35.54 -24.75
N SER A 910 9.75 -35.20 -26.03
CA SER A 910 10.81 -35.10 -27.03
C SER A 910 11.82 -33.99 -26.70
N GLN A 911 11.33 -32.82 -26.26
CA GLN A 911 12.19 -31.69 -25.87
C GLN A 911 12.99 -31.99 -24.59
N ILE A 912 12.36 -32.62 -23.59
CA ILE A 912 13.04 -33.02 -22.35
C ILE A 912 14.12 -34.07 -22.64
N VAL A 913 13.81 -35.10 -23.44
CA VAL A 913 14.79 -36.10 -23.89
C VAL A 913 15.96 -35.44 -24.61
N ASN A 914 15.69 -34.48 -25.48
CA ASN A 914 16.75 -33.75 -26.19
C ASN A 914 17.62 -32.96 -25.22
N PHE A 915 17.03 -32.23 -24.27
CA PHE A 915 17.76 -31.47 -23.25
C PHE A 915 18.71 -32.37 -22.44
N PHE A 916 18.21 -33.47 -21.87
CA PHE A 916 19.05 -34.35 -21.04
C PHE A 916 20.15 -35.07 -21.84
N ARG A 917 19.86 -35.40 -23.10
CA ARG A 917 20.86 -35.99 -24.00
C ARG A 917 21.96 -34.99 -24.34
N THR A 918 21.60 -33.75 -24.67
CA THR A 918 22.56 -32.73 -25.10
C THR A 918 23.38 -32.16 -23.94
N VAL A 919 22.76 -31.93 -22.79
CA VAL A 919 23.42 -31.25 -21.65
C VAL A 919 24.15 -32.23 -20.75
N TYR A 920 23.60 -33.42 -20.51
CA TYR A 920 24.17 -34.40 -19.56
C TYR A 920 24.59 -35.73 -20.21
N GLY A 921 24.44 -35.89 -21.53
CA GLY A 921 24.81 -37.14 -22.21
C GLY A 921 23.94 -38.35 -21.84
N ILE A 922 22.78 -38.14 -21.23
CA ILE A 922 21.96 -39.25 -20.73
C ILE A 922 21.20 -39.93 -21.88
N PRO A 923 21.22 -41.27 -21.98
CA PRO A 923 20.49 -42.00 -23.03
C PRO A 923 18.98 -41.75 -23.00
N ALA A 924 18.38 -41.58 -24.18
CA ALA A 924 16.94 -41.31 -24.32
C ALA A 924 16.05 -42.37 -23.66
N VAL A 925 16.50 -43.63 -23.59
CA VAL A 925 15.78 -44.73 -22.93
C VAL A 925 15.64 -44.47 -21.43
N SER A 926 16.71 -44.02 -20.77
CA SER A 926 16.71 -43.69 -19.34
C SER A 926 15.81 -42.49 -19.06
N VAL A 927 15.89 -41.45 -19.89
CA VAL A 927 15.03 -40.25 -19.75
C VAL A 927 13.55 -40.60 -19.95
N LYS A 928 13.20 -41.45 -20.92
CA LYS A 928 11.80 -41.90 -21.12
C LYS A 928 11.27 -42.71 -19.94
N LYS A 929 12.09 -43.54 -19.30
CA LYS A 929 11.71 -44.25 -18.06
C LYS A 929 11.52 -43.25 -16.91
N ALA A 930 12.42 -42.28 -16.77
CA ALA A 930 12.34 -41.25 -15.73
C ALA A 930 11.11 -40.34 -15.91
N LEU A 931 10.72 -40.03 -17.15
CA LEU A 931 9.50 -39.28 -17.47
C LEU A 931 8.24 -39.98 -16.94
N LYS A 932 8.15 -41.31 -17.02
CA LYS A 932 7.01 -42.06 -16.45
C LYS A 932 6.92 -41.92 -14.93
N ILE A 933 8.07 -41.99 -14.24
CA ILE A 933 8.15 -41.77 -12.79
C ILE A 933 7.72 -40.34 -12.46
N ALA A 934 8.18 -39.36 -13.23
CA ALA A 934 7.84 -37.96 -13.05
C ALA A 934 6.35 -37.66 -13.28
N ASP A 935 5.75 -38.25 -14.32
CA ASP A 935 4.32 -38.12 -14.60
C ASP A 935 3.48 -38.77 -13.48
N ASN A 936 3.88 -39.93 -12.97
CA ASN A 936 3.21 -40.59 -11.84
C ASN A 936 3.30 -39.73 -10.57
N ALA A 937 4.48 -39.17 -10.26
CA ALA A 937 4.65 -38.29 -9.10
C ALA A 937 3.75 -37.05 -9.18
N ARG A 938 3.62 -36.44 -10.37
CA ARG A 938 2.70 -35.32 -10.59
C ARG A 938 1.24 -35.74 -10.46
N MET A 939 0.89 -36.91 -10.99
CA MET A 939 -0.45 -37.47 -10.92
C MET A 939 -0.88 -37.71 -9.46
N GLN A 940 -0.02 -38.36 -8.66
CA GLN A 940 -0.27 -38.60 -7.25
C GLN A 940 -0.40 -37.29 -6.46
N PHE A 941 0.48 -36.32 -6.70
CA PHE A 941 0.39 -35.00 -6.08
C PHE A 941 -0.95 -34.31 -6.36
N ASN A 942 -1.37 -34.27 -7.64
CA ASN A 942 -2.65 -33.68 -8.02
C ASN A 942 -3.84 -34.46 -7.44
N GLY A 943 -3.74 -35.79 -7.36
CA GLY A 943 -4.75 -36.66 -6.74
C GLY A 943 -4.98 -36.32 -5.27
N LEU A 944 -3.91 -36.14 -4.50
CA LEU A 944 -4.00 -35.75 -3.08
C LEU A 944 -4.63 -34.37 -2.88
N LEU A 945 -4.23 -33.39 -3.70
CA LEU A 945 -4.86 -32.07 -3.68
C LEU A 945 -6.36 -32.14 -3.97
N TYR A 946 -6.75 -33.00 -4.92
CA TYR A 946 -8.14 -33.20 -5.28
C TYR A 946 -8.96 -33.90 -4.20
N GLU A 947 -8.43 -34.98 -3.60
CA GLU A 947 -9.09 -35.71 -2.52
C GLU A 947 -9.41 -34.80 -1.35
N GLU A 948 -8.42 -34.01 -0.96
CA GLU A 948 -8.50 -33.07 0.15
C GLU A 948 -9.44 -31.89 -0.16
N SER A 949 -9.38 -31.33 -1.38
CA SER A 949 -10.32 -30.29 -1.85
C SER A 949 -11.77 -30.79 -1.85
N SER A 950 -11.98 -32.02 -2.35
CA SER A 950 -13.29 -32.66 -2.39
C SER A 950 -13.81 -32.97 -0.97
N ALA A 951 -12.94 -33.36 -0.05
CA ALA A 951 -13.31 -33.57 1.35
C ALA A 951 -13.81 -32.27 2.00
N ARG A 952 -13.08 -31.17 1.81
CA ARG A 952 -13.49 -29.84 2.30
C ARG A 952 -14.80 -29.37 1.66
N LEU A 953 -15.00 -29.58 0.37
CA LEU A 953 -16.26 -29.20 -0.29
C LEU A 953 -17.45 -29.99 0.27
N ARG A 954 -17.31 -31.30 0.45
CA ARG A 954 -18.34 -32.12 1.10
C ARG A 954 -18.64 -31.67 2.53
N MET A 955 -17.64 -31.18 3.26
CA MET A 955 -17.87 -30.58 4.59
C MET A 955 -18.67 -29.29 4.50
N ILE A 956 -18.36 -28.42 3.54
CA ILE A 956 -19.13 -27.18 3.28
C ILE A 956 -20.59 -27.53 2.95
N GLU A 957 -20.81 -28.47 2.02
CA GLU A 957 -22.15 -28.91 1.59
C GLU A 957 -22.98 -29.53 2.72
N LYS A 958 -22.33 -30.26 3.64
CA LYS A 958 -22.98 -30.82 4.84
C LYS A 958 -23.25 -29.77 5.91
N SER A 959 -22.49 -28.69 5.94
CA SER A 959 -22.65 -27.60 6.90
C SER A 959 -23.77 -26.65 6.47
N LYS A 960 -24.34 -25.91 7.42
CA LYS A 960 -25.17 -24.72 7.11
C LYS A 960 -24.32 -23.49 6.72
N GLY A 961 -22.99 -23.62 6.69
CA GLY A 961 -22.05 -22.55 6.43
C GLY A 961 -21.80 -22.32 4.94
N PHE A 962 -20.75 -21.54 4.69
CA PHE A 962 -20.22 -21.28 3.35
C PHE A 962 -18.70 -21.46 3.36
N GLY A 963 -18.13 -21.70 2.19
CA GLY A 963 -16.67 -21.72 1.99
C GLY A 963 -16.22 -20.59 1.07
N ILE A 964 -14.93 -20.30 1.10
CA ILE A 964 -14.30 -19.34 0.20
C ILE A 964 -13.40 -20.09 -0.78
N MET A 965 -13.62 -19.84 -2.07
CA MET A 965 -12.69 -20.21 -3.13
C MET A 965 -11.70 -19.05 -3.34
N MET A 966 -10.44 -19.32 -3.07
CA MET A 966 -9.36 -18.39 -3.36
C MET A 966 -8.96 -18.47 -4.83
N LEU A 967 -9.27 -17.42 -5.57
CA LEU A 967 -8.93 -17.26 -6.97
C LEU A 967 -7.51 -16.69 -7.06
N GLY A 968 -6.53 -17.52 -7.44
CA GLY A 968 -5.14 -17.10 -7.56
C GLY A 968 -4.33 -17.96 -8.54
N ARG A 969 -3.04 -17.63 -8.66
CA ARG A 969 -2.07 -18.44 -9.41
C ARG A 969 -1.47 -19.52 -8.50
N PRO A 970 -0.82 -20.55 -9.06
CA PRO A 970 -0.18 -21.60 -8.26
C PRO A 970 0.75 -21.05 -7.16
N TYR A 971 1.51 -19.99 -7.46
CA TYR A 971 2.42 -19.33 -6.53
C TYR A 971 1.72 -18.52 -5.42
N HIS A 972 0.43 -18.21 -5.53
CA HIS A 972 -0.33 -17.62 -4.41
C HIS A 972 -0.58 -18.64 -3.28
N SER A 973 -0.10 -19.88 -3.41
CA SER A 973 -0.03 -20.82 -2.29
C SER A 973 1.13 -20.54 -1.34
N ASP A 974 2.10 -19.74 -1.77
CA ASP A 974 3.20 -19.25 -0.92
C ASP A 974 2.63 -18.36 0.20
N SER A 975 2.84 -18.77 1.44
CA SER A 975 2.32 -18.07 2.62
C SER A 975 2.94 -16.68 2.83
N TYR A 976 4.10 -16.41 2.23
CA TYR A 976 4.71 -15.08 2.21
C TYR A 976 4.08 -14.20 1.13
N ILE A 977 3.86 -14.74 -0.07
CA ILE A 977 3.20 -14.00 -1.16
C ILE A 977 1.76 -13.68 -0.79
N ASN A 978 0.98 -14.64 -0.31
CA ASN A 978 -0.44 -14.42 -0.01
C ASN A 978 -0.70 -13.74 1.34
N HIS A 979 0.33 -13.25 2.03
CA HIS A 979 0.25 -12.59 3.35
C HIS A 979 -0.44 -13.41 4.46
N LYS A 980 -0.59 -14.73 4.29
CA LYS A 980 -1.39 -15.63 5.14
C LYS A 980 -2.89 -15.34 5.16
N ILE A 981 -3.41 -14.73 4.09
CA ILE A 981 -4.85 -14.50 3.90
C ILE A 981 -5.68 -15.79 4.08
N PRO A 982 -5.28 -16.95 3.53
CA PRO A 982 -6.03 -18.19 3.71
C PRO A 982 -6.20 -18.59 5.18
N GLU A 983 -5.15 -18.41 5.97
CA GLU A 983 -5.16 -18.69 7.41
C GLU A 983 -6.04 -17.69 8.16
N ILE A 984 -5.98 -16.40 7.84
CA ILE A 984 -6.86 -15.38 8.45
C ILE A 984 -8.35 -15.72 8.22
N ILE A 985 -8.70 -16.18 7.02
CA ILE A 985 -10.08 -16.59 6.70
C ILE A 985 -10.46 -17.86 7.46
N ALA A 986 -9.55 -18.84 7.54
CA ALA A 986 -9.78 -20.08 8.24
C ALA A 986 -9.95 -19.89 9.75
N ASP A 987 -9.17 -18.98 10.36
CA ASP A 987 -9.28 -18.59 11.77
C ASP A 987 -10.66 -17.97 12.08
N MET A 988 -11.31 -17.34 11.09
CA MET A 988 -12.70 -16.87 11.20
C MET A 988 -13.75 -17.99 11.03
N GLY A 989 -13.34 -19.26 10.98
CA GLY A 989 -14.22 -20.42 10.84
C GLY A 989 -14.76 -20.67 9.44
N VAL A 990 -14.17 -20.06 8.39
CA VAL A 990 -14.60 -20.23 7.00
C VAL A 990 -13.61 -21.13 6.23
N PRO A 991 -14.02 -22.31 5.73
CA PRO A 991 -13.12 -23.17 4.96
C PRO A 991 -12.63 -22.53 3.66
N VAL A 992 -11.33 -22.68 3.36
CA VAL A 992 -10.68 -22.08 2.18
C VAL A 992 -10.20 -23.13 1.17
N LEU A 993 -10.70 -23.03 -0.06
CA LEU A 993 -10.29 -23.79 -1.25
C LEU A 993 -9.40 -22.92 -2.17
N THR A 994 -8.68 -23.52 -3.12
CA THR A 994 -7.90 -22.79 -4.14
C THR A 994 -8.28 -23.19 -5.56
N SER A 995 -8.24 -22.23 -6.49
CA SER A 995 -8.69 -22.44 -7.89
C SER A 995 -7.96 -23.56 -8.64
N ASP A 996 -6.71 -23.83 -8.29
CA ASP A 996 -5.84 -24.85 -8.90
C ASP A 996 -6.04 -26.27 -8.34
N THR A 997 -6.96 -26.44 -7.38
CA THR A 997 -7.29 -27.74 -6.77
C THR A 997 -8.64 -28.29 -7.24
N MET A 998 -9.31 -27.56 -8.14
CA MET A 998 -10.59 -27.98 -8.70
C MET A 998 -10.40 -28.82 -9.96
N ASN A 999 -11.08 -29.97 -9.98
CA ASN A 999 -11.19 -30.83 -11.16
C ASN A 999 -12.65 -30.83 -11.63
N GLY A 1000 -12.91 -30.61 -12.93
CA GLY A 1000 -14.26 -30.41 -13.49
C GLY A 1000 -14.46 -29.12 -14.30
N SER A 1001 -13.42 -28.30 -14.44
CA SER A 1001 -13.43 -27.10 -15.29
C SER A 1001 -13.56 -27.39 -16.79
N ASP A 1002 -13.31 -28.63 -17.21
CA ASP A 1002 -13.39 -29.05 -18.61
C ASP A 1002 -14.85 -29.05 -19.11
N GLU A 1003 -15.81 -29.06 -18.17
CA GLU A 1003 -17.25 -28.96 -18.43
C GLU A 1003 -17.76 -27.51 -18.41
N ILE A 1004 -16.89 -26.54 -18.12
CA ILE A 1004 -17.26 -25.12 -18.08
C ILE A 1004 -17.13 -24.55 -19.49
N ASP A 1005 -18.22 -24.00 -20.00
CA ASP A 1005 -18.23 -23.34 -21.30
C ASP A 1005 -17.42 -22.04 -21.28
N MET A 1006 -16.34 -22.06 -22.05
CA MET A 1006 -15.37 -20.97 -22.14
C MET A 1006 -15.72 -19.98 -23.26
N SER A 1007 -16.82 -20.14 -24.01
CA SER A 1007 -17.21 -19.21 -25.08
C SER A 1007 -17.56 -17.81 -24.58
N TYR A 1008 -17.87 -17.68 -23.28
CA TYR A 1008 -18.21 -16.40 -22.65
C TYR A 1008 -16.98 -15.58 -22.26
N ILE A 1009 -15.79 -16.20 -22.28
CA ILE A 1009 -14.54 -15.54 -21.93
C ILE A 1009 -14.13 -14.67 -23.12
N ARG A 1010 -13.74 -13.43 -22.85
CA ARG A 1010 -13.25 -12.55 -23.91
C ARG A 1010 -11.93 -13.09 -24.50
N PRO A 1011 -11.66 -12.88 -25.81
CA PRO A 1011 -10.59 -13.56 -26.56
C PRO A 1011 -9.16 -13.36 -26.03
N GLU A 1012 -8.94 -12.45 -25.08
CA GLU A 1012 -7.62 -12.05 -24.59
C GLU A 1012 -7.02 -13.03 -23.55
N ALA A 1013 -7.70 -14.12 -23.21
CA ALA A 1013 -7.23 -15.14 -22.27
C ALA A 1013 -6.26 -16.15 -22.93
N TYR A 1014 -5.04 -15.72 -23.25
CA TYR A 1014 -4.03 -16.56 -23.90
C TYR A 1014 -3.23 -17.47 -22.97
N ASN A 1015 -3.45 -17.45 -21.65
CA ASN A 1015 -2.64 -18.17 -20.66
C ASN A 1015 -3.43 -19.29 -19.98
N PRO A 1016 -2.87 -20.53 -19.88
CA PRO A 1016 -3.55 -21.67 -19.27
C PRO A 1016 -4.05 -21.40 -17.84
N PHE A 1017 -3.29 -20.68 -17.03
CA PHE A 1017 -3.67 -20.34 -15.65
C PHE A 1017 -4.75 -19.25 -15.58
N HIS A 1018 -4.97 -18.48 -16.64
CA HIS A 1018 -6.09 -17.54 -16.71
C HIS A 1018 -7.38 -18.33 -16.90
N THR A 1019 -7.39 -19.27 -17.83
CA THR A 1019 -8.51 -20.17 -18.11
C THR A 1019 -8.95 -20.93 -16.85
N GLU A 1020 -7.99 -21.46 -16.07
CA GLU A 1020 -8.28 -22.10 -14.79
C GLU A 1020 -8.95 -21.16 -13.78
N LEU A 1021 -8.40 -19.96 -13.63
CA LEU A 1021 -8.93 -18.93 -12.72
C LEU A 1021 -10.35 -18.50 -13.09
N LEU A 1022 -10.60 -18.30 -14.39
CA LEU A 1022 -11.90 -17.89 -14.94
C LEU A 1022 -12.94 -19.01 -14.82
N GLY A 1023 -12.53 -20.25 -15.08
CA GLY A 1023 -13.39 -21.42 -14.85
C GLY A 1023 -13.78 -21.53 -13.37
N ALA A 1024 -12.84 -21.34 -12.45
CA ALA A 1024 -13.13 -21.33 -11.02
C ALA A 1024 -14.11 -20.22 -10.62
N ALA A 1025 -13.99 -19.02 -11.22
CA ALA A 1025 -14.94 -17.93 -10.99
C ALA A 1025 -16.36 -18.29 -11.44
N ILE A 1026 -16.52 -18.90 -12.62
CA ILE A 1026 -17.84 -19.35 -13.12
C ILE A 1026 -18.44 -20.42 -12.20
N PHE A 1027 -17.62 -21.37 -11.74
CA PHE A 1027 -18.06 -22.40 -10.80
C PHE A 1027 -18.59 -21.79 -9.49
N VAL A 1028 -17.83 -20.87 -8.88
CA VAL A 1028 -18.22 -20.21 -7.64
C VAL A 1028 -19.48 -19.35 -7.80
N ALA A 1029 -19.63 -18.68 -8.95
CA ALA A 1029 -20.82 -17.89 -9.26
C ALA A 1029 -22.11 -18.73 -9.23
N LYS A 1030 -22.03 -19.99 -9.71
CA LYS A 1030 -23.16 -20.93 -9.76
C LYS A 1030 -23.36 -21.71 -8.45
N HIS A 1031 -22.28 -21.96 -7.70
CA HIS A 1031 -22.35 -22.81 -6.51
C HIS A 1031 -23.02 -22.09 -5.32
N PRO A 1032 -24.05 -22.64 -4.66
CA PRO A 1032 -24.83 -21.91 -3.64
C PRO A 1032 -24.02 -21.54 -2.39
N GLN A 1033 -23.12 -22.39 -1.93
CA GLN A 1033 -22.37 -22.22 -0.66
C GLN A 1033 -20.93 -21.72 -0.81
N LEU A 1034 -20.49 -21.32 -2.01
CA LEU A 1034 -19.13 -20.79 -2.19
C LEU A 1034 -19.14 -19.29 -2.47
N GLU A 1035 -18.18 -18.58 -1.91
CA GLU A 1035 -17.86 -17.19 -2.24
C GLU A 1035 -16.45 -17.09 -2.81
N ALA A 1036 -16.12 -15.99 -3.49
CA ALA A 1036 -14.81 -15.80 -4.12
C ALA A 1036 -13.98 -14.72 -3.43
N VAL A 1037 -12.72 -15.04 -3.15
CA VAL A 1037 -11.68 -14.05 -2.80
C VAL A 1037 -10.58 -14.16 -3.84
N GLN A 1038 -10.33 -13.10 -4.60
CA GLN A 1038 -9.28 -13.06 -5.61
C GLN A 1038 -8.01 -12.43 -5.04
N LEU A 1039 -6.88 -13.10 -5.23
CA LEU A 1039 -5.56 -12.53 -5.00
C LEU A 1039 -5.00 -12.00 -6.33
N ALA A 1040 -4.69 -10.71 -6.37
CA ALA A 1040 -4.11 -10.03 -7.52
C ALA A 1040 -2.73 -9.44 -7.15
N SER A 1041 -1.67 -9.82 -7.86
CA SER A 1041 -0.34 -9.29 -7.57
C SER A 1041 -0.16 -7.88 -8.13
N PHE A 1042 0.25 -6.92 -7.31
CA PHE A 1042 0.63 -5.57 -7.74
C PHE A 1042 1.76 -5.65 -8.77
N GLY A 1043 1.71 -4.81 -9.81
CA GLY A 1043 2.65 -4.86 -10.94
C GLY A 1043 2.34 -5.94 -11.99
N CYS A 1044 1.37 -6.83 -11.75
CA CYS A 1044 0.96 -7.82 -12.75
C CYS A 1044 -0.04 -7.23 -13.76
N GLY A 1045 0.40 -7.04 -15.00
CA GLY A 1045 -0.45 -6.56 -16.10
C GLY A 1045 -1.62 -7.51 -16.43
N HIS A 1046 -1.45 -8.82 -16.24
CA HIS A 1046 -2.53 -9.78 -16.48
C HIS A 1046 -3.64 -9.69 -15.42
N ASP A 1047 -3.27 -9.58 -14.15
CA ASP A 1047 -4.26 -9.52 -13.07
C ASP A 1047 -5.11 -8.25 -13.17
N ALA A 1048 -4.54 -7.13 -13.65
CA ALA A 1048 -5.28 -5.90 -13.91
C ALA A 1048 -6.47 -6.12 -14.87
N ILE A 1049 -6.32 -6.96 -15.89
CA ILE A 1049 -7.38 -7.28 -16.86
C ILE A 1049 -8.33 -8.36 -16.30
N LEU A 1050 -7.78 -9.37 -15.62
CA LEU A 1050 -8.58 -10.49 -15.12
C LEU A 1050 -9.51 -10.14 -13.97
N CYS A 1051 -9.18 -9.15 -13.14
CA CYS A 1051 -10.07 -8.70 -12.06
C CYS A 1051 -11.44 -8.25 -12.61
N ASP A 1052 -11.44 -7.49 -13.70
CA ASP A 1052 -12.66 -6.98 -14.32
C ASP A 1052 -13.42 -8.10 -15.04
N GLU A 1053 -12.70 -9.01 -15.68
CA GLU A 1053 -13.30 -10.16 -16.37
C GLU A 1053 -13.93 -11.16 -15.40
N ILE A 1054 -13.30 -11.46 -14.26
CA ILE A 1054 -13.85 -12.31 -13.21
C ILE A 1054 -15.15 -11.70 -12.67
N GLN A 1055 -15.15 -10.40 -12.36
CA GLN A 1055 -16.36 -9.70 -11.89
C GLN A 1055 -17.49 -9.77 -12.91
N ARG A 1056 -17.18 -9.56 -14.20
CA ARG A 1056 -18.14 -9.66 -15.29
C ARG A 1056 -18.72 -11.08 -15.42
N LEU A 1057 -17.86 -12.10 -15.45
CA LEU A 1057 -18.30 -13.50 -15.58
C LEU A 1057 -19.13 -13.94 -14.38
N MET A 1058 -18.70 -13.61 -13.16
CA MET A 1058 -19.48 -13.93 -11.96
C MET A 1058 -20.85 -13.25 -11.98
N GLY A 1059 -20.94 -11.99 -12.43
CA GLY A 1059 -22.19 -11.27 -12.60
C GLY A 1059 -23.11 -11.80 -13.72
N LEU A 1060 -22.56 -12.49 -14.72
CA LEU A 1060 -23.35 -13.15 -15.76
C LEU A 1060 -23.98 -14.47 -15.28
N PHE A 1061 -23.26 -15.23 -14.44
CA PHE A 1061 -23.71 -16.55 -13.98
C PHE A 1061 -24.36 -16.54 -12.59
N GLY A 1062 -24.31 -15.43 -11.86
CA GLY A 1062 -24.90 -15.28 -10.55
C GLY A 1062 -24.91 -13.83 -10.05
N SER A 1063 -25.44 -13.61 -8.85
CA SER A 1063 -25.45 -12.29 -8.18
C SER A 1063 -24.21 -12.03 -7.31
N LYS A 1064 -23.25 -12.95 -7.33
CA LYS A 1064 -22.05 -12.92 -6.48
C LYS A 1064 -20.97 -12.05 -7.09
N ARG A 1065 -20.15 -11.46 -6.24
CA ARG A 1065 -18.95 -10.73 -6.64
C ARG A 1065 -17.75 -11.16 -5.81
N PRO A 1066 -16.55 -11.22 -6.40
CA PRO A 1066 -15.34 -11.56 -5.67
C PRO A 1066 -14.89 -10.39 -4.78
N LEU A 1067 -14.33 -10.70 -3.61
CA LEU A 1067 -13.46 -9.76 -2.90
C LEU A 1067 -12.09 -9.76 -3.57
N VAL A 1068 -11.69 -8.66 -4.20
CA VAL A 1068 -10.37 -8.55 -4.85
C VAL A 1068 -9.36 -7.96 -3.88
N LEU A 1069 -8.37 -8.76 -3.48
CA LEU A 1069 -7.26 -8.35 -2.63
C LEU A 1069 -5.99 -8.17 -3.48
N LYS A 1070 -5.51 -6.93 -3.57
CA LYS A 1070 -4.23 -6.63 -4.21
C LYS A 1070 -3.10 -6.86 -3.23
N ILE A 1071 -2.09 -7.59 -3.68
CA ILE A 1071 -0.97 -8.09 -2.91
C ILE A 1071 0.31 -7.48 -3.47
N ASP A 1072 1.06 -6.79 -2.63
CA ASP A 1072 2.41 -6.33 -2.95
C ASP A 1072 3.43 -6.94 -1.97
N ASP A 1073 4.67 -6.47 -2.05
CA ASP A 1073 5.77 -6.87 -1.16
C ASP A 1073 5.75 -6.17 0.21
N GLY A 1074 4.78 -5.29 0.47
CA GLY A 1074 4.56 -4.70 1.79
C GLY A 1074 3.67 -5.60 2.65
N GLU A 1075 3.99 -5.75 3.94
CA GLU A 1075 3.14 -6.49 4.89
C GLU A 1075 1.95 -5.64 5.39
N CYS A 1076 1.05 -5.17 4.51
CA CYS A 1076 -0.12 -4.38 4.92
C CYS A 1076 -1.29 -5.25 5.45
N LYS A 1077 -1.02 -6.14 6.42
CA LYS A 1077 -2.01 -7.14 6.89
C LYS A 1077 -3.22 -6.52 7.60
N GLY A 1078 -3.05 -5.38 8.27
CA GLY A 1078 -4.14 -4.71 8.99
C GLY A 1078 -5.27 -4.30 8.04
N SER A 1079 -4.94 -3.62 6.94
CA SER A 1079 -5.94 -3.21 5.95
C SER A 1079 -6.58 -4.40 5.22
N LEU A 1080 -5.80 -5.43 4.90
CA LEU A 1080 -6.31 -6.66 4.28
C LEU A 1080 -7.29 -7.41 5.22
N SER A 1081 -6.96 -7.51 6.51
CA SER A 1081 -7.80 -8.17 7.52
C SER A 1081 -9.17 -7.50 7.68
N ILE A 1082 -9.21 -6.16 7.73
CA ILE A 1082 -10.47 -5.40 7.82
C ILE A 1082 -11.37 -5.68 6.61
N ARG A 1083 -10.79 -5.75 5.41
CA ARG A 1083 -11.52 -6.05 4.16
C ARG A 1083 -12.09 -7.47 4.16
N ILE A 1084 -11.29 -8.44 4.61
CA ILE A 1084 -11.71 -9.84 4.74
C ILE A 1084 -12.85 -9.96 5.75
N ARG A 1085 -12.71 -9.36 6.94
CA ARG A 1085 -13.74 -9.35 7.98
C ARG A 1085 -15.04 -8.73 7.47
N SER A 1086 -14.95 -7.54 6.86
CA SER A 1086 -16.10 -6.84 6.30
C SER A 1086 -16.82 -7.69 5.23
N PHE A 1087 -16.06 -8.37 4.37
CA PHE A 1087 -16.62 -9.27 3.37
C PHE A 1087 -17.33 -10.48 4.00
N ILE A 1088 -16.68 -11.17 4.95
CA ILE A 1088 -17.24 -12.34 5.63
C ILE A 1088 -18.52 -11.97 6.38
N GLU A 1089 -18.53 -10.86 7.12
CA GLU A 1089 -19.72 -10.36 7.81
C GLU A 1089 -20.86 -10.00 6.84
N THR A 1090 -20.52 -9.38 5.70
CA THR A 1090 -21.51 -9.09 4.65
C THR A 1090 -22.10 -10.38 4.08
N VAL A 1091 -21.29 -11.41 3.86
CA VAL A 1091 -21.75 -12.72 3.35
C VAL A 1091 -22.62 -13.43 4.40
N ARG A 1092 -22.19 -13.46 5.67
CA ARG A 1092 -22.97 -14.03 6.78
C ARG A 1092 -24.36 -13.40 6.83
N LYS A 1093 -24.43 -12.07 6.76
CA LYS A 1093 -25.67 -11.31 6.77
C LYS A 1093 -26.56 -11.57 5.54
N LYS A 1094 -25.97 -11.66 4.34
CA LYS A 1094 -26.73 -12.01 3.13
C LYS A 1094 -27.35 -13.40 3.19
N ARG A 1095 -26.72 -14.32 3.92
CA ARG A 1095 -27.15 -15.73 4.05
C ARG A 1095 -28.11 -15.98 5.21
N SER A 1096 -28.21 -15.05 6.17
CA SER A 1096 -29.20 -15.11 7.26
C SER A 1096 -30.60 -14.60 6.85
N ILE A 1097 -30.73 -14.02 5.65
CA ILE A 1097 -31.99 -13.57 5.05
C ILE A 1097 -32.48 -14.65 4.08
#